data_AF-A0A078HC91-F1
#
_entry.id   AF-A0A078HC91-F1
#
_cell.length_a   1.000
_cell.length_b   1.000
_cell.length_c   1.000
_cell.angle_alpha   90.00
_cell.angle_beta   90.00
_cell.angle_gamma   90.00
#
_symmetry.space_group_name_H-M   'P 1'
#
loop_
_entity.id
_entity.type
_entity.pdbx_description
1 polymer ?
#
loop_
_entity_poly.entity_id
_entity_poly.type
_entity_poly.pdbx_seq_one_letter_code
_entity_poly.pdbx_strand_id
1 'polypeptide(L)'
;MASASQKTTPCAHHGASAPPPPKLLSAVDSVLRPVDSIPDTAKKPANKGISVTPRSETKHPLDPLSAAEISVAVATVRAAGANPEVRDSMRFIEVASVEPEKHVVALADAYFFPPFQPSLLPRNKSGPVIPMKLPPRRARLVVYNKTSNETSVWIVELSSVHAVTRGGHHRGRVVSSQVIPDVQPPMDAEEYAECEAIVKDFPPFIEAMKRRGIDDMDLVMVDPWCVGYHSEADAPSRRLAKPLIYCRTDSDCPMENGYARPVEGIYVLVDMQNMVVIEFEDRKFVPLPPPDPLRNYTPGESRGGVDRSDVKPLEIIQPEGPSFRVRGYFVEWQKWNFRIGFTPREGLVIHSVAYVDGSRGRRPVAHRLSFVEMVVPYGDPNEPHYRKNAFDAGEDGLGKNAHSLKKGCDCLGSIKYFDAHFTNFTGGVETIENCVCLHEEDHGILWKHQDWRTGLAEVRRSRRLTVSFFCTVANYEYGFYWHFYQDGKIEAEVKLTGILSLGALQPGETRKYGTTIAPGLYAPVHQHFFIARMDMSVDCKPGEAYNQVVEVNVKVDEPGENNIHNNAFYAEEKLLRSEAEATRDCDPFSARHWIVRNTRTVNRTGQLTGYKLVPGSNCLPLARPEAKFLRRAAFLKHNLWVTRYAPDEKFPGGEFPNQNPRAGEGLATWVKQNRSLEESDVVLWYVFGIIHVPRLEDWPVMPVEHIGFTLMPHGFFNCSPAVDVPPNPACELDTKDSEVKEVVAPKPLQSDIIVAQFSFELESFLVWFVGWRLKDIFEQMEKAFRWEINNFSENKSVMKSDRFSSGGCEWYLCVYPKGKIVDDHLSLFLNVVNFRKLLPGWKRQASFSFVVLNQSGKELHRTVEKSRLFCAEAPSWGYSKILPLTKLQEDGFLENNKLTIEVNIKVTKVAHEGKSTENEIVVVHGFHVLNSQVVSMHNMFVKHPDVAVDIRSDIREVKTAYMNILLGLVQTLAKPPQSLSETELSNADSELSELTDAGFKLDWLKSKLEEVSLKRKEPSSHLKVELDKEKIESATAPAPAPRVSPFECIDVLIKKFFLACFSGQ
;
A
#
# COMPACT_ATOMS: atom_id res chain seq x y z
N MET A 1 0.38 -3.52 -63.95
CA MET A 1 0.15 -4.02 -65.33
C MET A 1 1.37 -4.86 -65.75
N ALA A 2 1.42 -5.30 -67.00
CA ALA A 2 2.57 -5.92 -67.69
C ALA A 2 3.92 -5.17 -67.48
N SER A 3 5.12 -5.75 -67.67
CA SER A 3 5.55 -7.16 -67.93
C SER A 3 7.09 -7.25 -67.93
N ALA A 4 7.64 -8.47 -68.06
CA ALA A 4 8.95 -8.78 -68.69
C ALA A 4 10.25 -8.25 -68.01
N SER A 5 11.48 -8.71 -68.32
CA SER A 5 11.97 -10.07 -68.71
C SER A 5 13.51 -10.13 -68.68
N GLN A 6 14.06 -11.25 -68.18
CA GLN A 6 15.23 -12.01 -68.67
C GLN A 6 16.48 -11.34 -69.30
N LYS A 7 17.66 -11.85 -68.89
CA LYS A 7 18.82 -12.29 -69.74
C LYS A 7 19.72 -13.24 -68.90
N THR A 8 19.68 -14.57 -69.08
CA THR A 8 20.45 -15.44 -70.03
C THR A 8 21.94 -15.61 -69.67
N THR A 9 22.39 -16.74 -69.07
CA THR A 9 22.78 -18.08 -69.64
C THR A 9 24.18 -18.11 -70.32
N PRO A 10 24.81 -19.26 -70.67
CA PRO A 10 24.43 -20.71 -70.61
C PRO A 10 25.31 -21.54 -69.62
N CYS A 11 25.53 -22.87 -69.62
CA CYS A 11 25.15 -24.08 -70.42
C CYS A 11 25.27 -25.35 -69.49
N ALA A 12 25.08 -26.65 -69.80
CA ALA A 12 24.77 -27.43 -71.02
C ALA A 12 24.16 -28.83 -70.68
N HIS A 13 23.86 -29.64 -71.73
CA HIS A 13 23.95 -31.12 -71.93
C HIS A 13 23.91 -32.16 -70.77
N HIS A 14 23.29 -33.37 -70.88
CA HIS A 14 22.48 -34.12 -71.89
C HIS A 14 21.30 -34.85 -71.16
N GLY A 15 20.09 -35.12 -71.71
CA GLY A 15 19.67 -36.17 -72.69
C GLY A 15 18.92 -37.34 -71.98
N ALA A 16 17.59 -37.57 -72.04
CA ALA A 16 16.68 -38.05 -73.13
C ALA A 16 16.75 -39.58 -73.46
N SER A 17 15.69 -40.38 -73.72
CA SER A 17 14.21 -40.29 -73.52
C SER A 17 13.40 -41.57 -73.98
N ALA A 18 12.38 -42.04 -73.21
CA ALA A 18 11.21 -42.90 -73.61
C ALA A 18 11.48 -44.36 -74.15
N PRO A 19 10.51 -45.25 -74.51
CA PRO A 19 9.01 -45.19 -74.55
C PRO A 19 8.28 -46.44 -73.89
N PRO A 20 7.11 -47.06 -74.31
CA PRO A 20 6.00 -47.34 -73.38
C PRO A 20 5.36 -48.81 -73.41
N PRO A 21 4.02 -49.12 -73.40
CA PRO A 21 3.37 -50.18 -72.55
C PRO A 21 2.75 -51.37 -73.38
N PRO A 22 1.79 -52.30 -72.99
CA PRO A 22 0.58 -52.19 -72.11
C PRO A 22 0.08 -53.44 -71.30
N LYS A 23 -0.98 -53.30 -70.45
CA LYS A 23 -2.24 -54.11 -70.38
C LYS A 23 -3.12 -53.84 -69.11
N LEU A 24 -4.29 -54.49 -68.98
CA LEU A 24 -5.50 -54.04 -68.24
C LEU A 24 -6.41 -55.21 -67.74
N LEU A 25 -7.26 -54.98 -66.71
CA LEU A 25 -8.52 -55.66 -66.22
C LEU A 25 -8.78 -55.13 -64.76
N SER A 26 -9.87 -54.53 -64.23
CA SER A 26 -11.37 -54.65 -64.27
C SER A 26 -11.95 -55.77 -63.39
N ALA A 27 -13.00 -55.64 -62.54
CA ALA A 27 -13.97 -54.58 -62.14
C ALA A 27 -14.53 -54.91 -60.69
N VAL A 28 -15.69 -54.55 -60.08
CA VAL A 28 -17.04 -53.99 -60.43
C VAL A 28 -17.60 -53.09 -59.25
N ASP A 29 -18.89 -53.14 -58.88
CA ASP A 29 -19.67 -52.10 -58.13
C ASP A 29 -20.42 -52.52 -56.84
N SER A 30 -20.82 -51.49 -56.07
CA SER A 30 -22.07 -51.33 -55.27
C SER A 30 -22.23 -51.87 -53.83
N VAL A 31 -22.69 -50.99 -52.90
CA VAL A 31 -24.02 -50.97 -52.22
C VAL A 31 -24.05 -49.91 -51.08
N LEU A 32 -25.23 -49.40 -50.72
CA LEU A 32 -25.48 -48.39 -49.66
C LEU A 32 -26.11 -49.04 -48.39
N ARG A 33 -25.67 -48.60 -47.19
CA ARG A 33 -26.40 -48.24 -45.92
C ARG A 33 -27.69 -49.01 -45.47
N PRO A 34 -28.11 -48.99 -44.17
CA PRO A 34 -27.45 -48.55 -42.90
C PRO A 34 -27.76 -49.42 -41.63
N VAL A 35 -27.31 -48.98 -40.42
CA VAL A 35 -27.79 -49.38 -39.04
C VAL A 35 -27.52 -50.86 -38.64
N ASP A 36 -27.18 -51.29 -37.40
CA ASP A 36 -26.90 -50.73 -36.04
C ASP A 36 -25.60 -51.46 -35.52
N SER A 37 -24.84 -51.16 -34.45
CA SER A 37 -25.11 -50.72 -33.06
C SER A 37 -23.79 -50.33 -32.34
N ILE A 38 -23.83 -49.91 -31.05
CA ILE A 38 -22.71 -49.34 -30.25
C ILE A 38 -21.89 -50.44 -29.50
N PRO A 39 -20.56 -50.28 -29.32
CA PRO A 39 -19.96 -50.33 -27.97
C PRO A 39 -18.83 -49.30 -27.69
N ASP A 40 -18.50 -49.15 -26.40
CA ASP A 40 -17.74 -48.03 -25.79
C ASP A 40 -16.26 -47.78 -26.20
N THR A 41 -15.81 -46.54 -25.96
CA THR A 41 -14.41 -46.10 -26.17
C THR A 41 -13.69 -45.78 -24.85
N ALA A 42 -12.59 -46.50 -24.57
CA ALA A 42 -11.67 -46.16 -23.47
C ALA A 42 -10.21 -46.60 -23.75
N LYS A 43 -9.42 -45.77 -24.43
CA LYS A 43 -7.95 -45.90 -24.49
C LYS A 43 -7.25 -44.54 -24.37
N LYS A 44 -6.23 -44.47 -23.51
CA LYS A 44 -5.44 -43.26 -23.22
C LYS A 44 -4.62 -42.84 -24.46
N PRO A 45 -4.54 -41.53 -24.79
CA PRO A 45 -3.55 -41.03 -25.76
C PRO A 45 -2.14 -41.07 -25.17
N ALA A 46 -1.13 -41.20 -26.02
CA ALA A 46 0.27 -41.37 -25.60
C ALA A 46 0.98 -40.02 -25.36
N ASN A 47 1.83 -39.96 -24.34
CA ASN A 47 2.76 -38.85 -24.12
C ASN A 47 3.77 -38.73 -25.27
N LYS A 48 3.65 -37.69 -26.10
CA LYS A 48 4.77 -37.15 -26.87
C LYS A 48 5.35 -35.96 -26.11
N GLY A 49 6.40 -36.22 -25.32
CA GLY A 49 7.14 -35.15 -24.64
C GLY A 49 7.75 -34.19 -25.65
N ILE A 50 7.66 -32.88 -25.39
CA ILE A 50 8.32 -31.86 -26.20
C ILE A 50 9.82 -31.94 -25.91
N SER A 51 10.62 -32.10 -26.97
CA SER A 51 12.08 -31.97 -26.89
C SER A 51 12.44 -30.51 -26.60
N VAL A 52 12.72 -30.20 -25.34
CA VAL A 52 13.17 -28.86 -24.93
C VAL A 52 14.67 -28.76 -25.19
N THR A 53 15.05 -28.14 -26.30
CA THR A 53 16.42 -27.68 -26.52
C THR A 53 16.78 -26.61 -25.47
N PRO A 54 18.04 -26.57 -24.98
CA PRO A 54 18.45 -25.56 -24.02
C PRO A 54 18.36 -24.16 -24.64
N ARG A 55 17.80 -23.22 -23.87
CA ARG A 55 17.66 -21.82 -24.28
C ARG A 55 19.01 -21.13 -24.29
N SER A 56 19.25 -20.38 -25.36
CA SER A 56 20.47 -19.62 -25.64
C SER A 56 20.53 -18.28 -24.91
N GLU A 57 19.37 -17.69 -24.61
CA GLU A 57 19.22 -16.42 -23.89
C GLU A 57 18.66 -16.68 -22.47
N THR A 58 19.28 -16.09 -21.45
CA THR A 58 18.91 -16.28 -20.03
C THR A 58 18.26 -15.06 -19.38
N LYS A 59 18.34 -13.88 -20.01
CA LYS A 59 17.74 -12.62 -19.56
C LYS A 59 16.65 -12.17 -20.53
N HIS A 60 15.62 -11.49 -20.01
CA HIS A 60 14.65 -10.84 -20.86
C HIS A 60 15.24 -9.54 -21.46
N PRO A 61 14.96 -9.19 -22.73
CA PRO A 61 15.44 -7.95 -23.33
C PRO A 61 15.05 -6.67 -22.57
N LEU A 62 13.90 -6.68 -21.89
CA LEU A 62 13.38 -5.60 -21.02
C LEU A 62 13.77 -5.73 -19.52
N ASP A 63 14.64 -6.67 -19.13
CA ASP A 63 15.27 -6.54 -17.81
C ASP A 63 16.18 -5.28 -17.81
N PRO A 64 16.54 -4.70 -16.66
CA PRO A 64 17.61 -3.69 -16.59
C PRO A 64 18.97 -4.19 -17.15
N LEU A 65 19.92 -3.28 -17.30
CA LEU A 65 21.33 -3.67 -17.53
C LEU A 65 21.93 -4.12 -16.21
N SER A 66 22.56 -5.29 -16.18
CA SER A 66 23.37 -5.71 -15.03
C SER A 66 24.70 -4.96 -14.99
N ALA A 67 25.32 -4.86 -13.81
CA ALA A 67 26.63 -4.23 -13.63
C ALA A 67 27.67 -4.62 -14.70
N ALA A 68 27.79 -5.92 -15.02
CA ALA A 68 28.72 -6.40 -16.05
C ALA A 68 28.39 -5.92 -17.48
N GLU A 69 27.11 -5.72 -17.81
CA GLU A 69 26.70 -5.15 -19.11
C GLU A 69 27.02 -3.65 -19.20
N ILE A 70 26.87 -2.91 -18.08
CA ILE A 70 27.29 -1.50 -17.98
C ILE A 70 28.81 -1.39 -18.12
N SER A 71 29.59 -2.20 -17.39
CA SER A 71 31.06 -2.22 -17.53
C SER A 71 31.52 -2.52 -18.95
N VAL A 72 30.89 -3.49 -19.64
CA VAL A 72 31.19 -3.79 -21.05
C VAL A 72 30.81 -2.62 -21.96
N ALA A 73 29.69 -1.94 -21.73
CA ALA A 73 29.27 -0.78 -22.51
C ALA A 73 30.27 0.39 -22.37
N VAL A 74 30.59 0.78 -21.14
CA VAL A 74 31.57 1.85 -20.84
C VAL A 74 32.94 1.51 -21.42
N ALA A 75 33.47 0.30 -21.16
CA ALA A 75 34.76 -0.12 -21.67
C ALA A 75 34.82 -0.17 -23.21
N THR A 76 33.68 -0.39 -23.87
CA THR A 76 33.58 -0.37 -25.34
C THR A 76 33.66 1.06 -25.89
N VAL A 77 32.93 2.02 -25.30
CA VAL A 77 33.00 3.44 -25.72
C VAL A 77 34.35 4.05 -25.37
N ARG A 78 34.87 3.83 -24.16
CA ARG A 78 36.22 4.30 -23.77
C ARG A 78 37.31 3.67 -24.65
N ALA A 79 37.15 2.44 -25.13
CA ALA A 79 38.10 1.87 -26.10
C ALA A 79 37.96 2.45 -27.53
N ALA A 80 36.86 3.13 -27.86
CA ALA A 80 36.61 3.76 -29.16
C ALA A 80 37.10 5.22 -29.24
N GLY A 81 37.40 5.89 -28.11
CA GLY A 81 37.99 7.23 -28.10
C GLY A 81 39.33 7.27 -28.85
N ALA A 82 39.61 8.34 -29.58
CA ALA A 82 40.69 8.39 -30.57
C ALA A 82 42.12 8.32 -29.96
N ASN A 83 42.38 9.08 -28.90
CA ASN A 83 43.64 9.14 -28.17
C ASN A 83 43.39 9.00 -26.64
N PRO A 84 44.41 8.90 -25.78
CA PRO A 84 44.21 8.80 -24.32
C PRO A 84 43.47 9.99 -23.72
N GLU A 85 43.85 11.23 -24.10
CA GLU A 85 43.26 12.48 -23.59
C GLU A 85 41.72 12.50 -23.74
N VAL A 86 41.21 12.12 -24.92
CA VAL A 86 39.77 12.02 -25.21
C VAL A 86 39.08 10.92 -24.39
N ARG A 87 39.78 9.85 -24.01
CA ARG A 87 39.23 8.73 -23.20
C ARG A 87 39.17 9.05 -21.71
N ASP A 88 40.09 9.89 -21.26
CA ASP A 88 40.24 10.32 -19.87
C ASP A 88 39.36 11.56 -19.57
N SER A 89 39.00 12.34 -20.60
CA SER A 89 38.00 13.43 -20.52
C SER A 89 36.55 13.00 -20.79
N MET A 90 36.30 11.77 -21.23
CA MET A 90 34.96 11.19 -21.28
C MET A 90 34.35 11.10 -19.88
N ARG A 91 33.08 11.52 -19.76
CA ARG A 91 32.23 11.37 -18.59
C ARG A 91 30.90 10.74 -18.99
N PHE A 92 30.45 9.76 -18.20
CA PHE A 92 29.31 8.91 -18.53
C PHE A 92 28.11 9.34 -17.70
N ILE A 93 27.18 10.09 -18.31
CA ILE A 93 26.03 10.71 -17.62
C ILE A 93 24.87 9.72 -17.45
N GLU A 94 24.65 8.88 -18.48
CA GLU A 94 23.61 7.85 -18.53
C GLU A 94 24.19 6.59 -19.17
N VAL A 95 23.88 5.42 -18.60
CA VAL A 95 23.93 4.14 -19.32
C VAL A 95 22.62 3.40 -19.08
N ALA A 96 21.86 3.16 -20.14
CA ALA A 96 20.51 2.58 -20.08
C ALA A 96 20.33 1.46 -21.13
N SER A 97 19.37 0.56 -20.93
CA SER A 97 19.02 -0.43 -21.95
C SER A 97 18.31 0.25 -23.11
N VAL A 98 18.70 -0.06 -24.36
CA VAL A 98 17.85 0.23 -25.51
C VAL A 98 16.66 -0.71 -25.45
N GLU A 99 15.49 -0.18 -25.11
CA GLU A 99 14.23 -0.92 -25.18
C GLU A 99 14.02 -1.44 -26.61
N PRO A 100 13.71 -2.74 -26.79
CA PRO A 100 13.51 -3.32 -28.09
C PRO A 100 12.08 -3.10 -28.59
N GLU A 101 11.91 -3.19 -29.91
CA GLU A 101 10.62 -3.12 -30.60
C GLU A 101 9.52 -3.99 -29.96
N LYS A 102 8.27 -3.50 -29.97
CA LYS A 102 7.12 -4.18 -29.32
C LYS A 102 6.93 -5.64 -29.77
N HIS A 103 7.26 -5.95 -31.03
CA HIS A 103 7.22 -7.32 -31.56
C HIS A 103 8.35 -8.21 -31.01
N VAL A 104 9.52 -7.67 -30.70
CA VAL A 104 10.63 -8.39 -30.05
C VAL A 104 10.28 -8.67 -28.59
N VAL A 105 9.65 -7.72 -27.89
CA VAL A 105 9.11 -7.93 -26.53
C VAL A 105 8.16 -9.12 -26.51
N ALA A 106 7.22 -9.18 -27.45
CA ALA A 106 6.27 -10.28 -27.57
C ALA A 106 6.92 -11.65 -27.84
N LEU A 107 7.92 -11.67 -28.73
CA LEU A 107 8.71 -12.87 -29.01
C LEU A 107 9.49 -13.33 -27.76
N ALA A 108 9.97 -12.39 -26.95
CA ALA A 108 10.69 -12.67 -25.71
C ALA A 108 9.75 -13.14 -24.57
N ASP A 109 8.62 -12.48 -24.34
CA ASP A 109 7.63 -12.91 -23.35
C ASP A 109 7.16 -14.36 -23.64
N ALA A 110 6.91 -14.68 -24.92
CA ALA A 110 6.59 -16.04 -25.36
C ALA A 110 7.79 -17.02 -25.30
N TYR A 111 9.02 -16.56 -25.54
CA TYR A 111 10.24 -17.37 -25.39
C TYR A 111 10.44 -17.77 -23.93
N PHE A 112 10.24 -16.86 -22.97
CA PHE A 112 10.53 -17.12 -21.56
C PHE A 112 9.43 -17.91 -20.83
N PHE A 113 8.14 -17.66 -21.09
CA PHE A 113 7.04 -18.18 -20.23
C PHE A 113 6.00 -19.11 -20.91
N PRO A 114 6.34 -20.30 -21.43
CA PRO A 114 5.34 -21.25 -21.92
C PRO A 114 4.37 -21.73 -20.80
N PRO A 115 3.08 -21.95 -21.09
CA PRO A 115 2.38 -21.74 -22.36
C PRO A 115 1.75 -20.35 -22.47
N PHE A 116 2.57 -19.29 -22.57
CA PHE A 116 2.15 -18.00 -23.13
C PHE A 116 1.38 -18.28 -24.43
N GLN A 117 0.15 -17.78 -24.54
CA GLN A 117 -0.79 -18.33 -25.51
C GLN A 117 -0.24 -18.25 -26.95
N PRO A 118 -0.18 -19.38 -27.70
CA PRO A 118 0.22 -19.38 -29.12
C PRO A 118 -0.77 -18.69 -30.09
N SER A 119 -1.63 -17.83 -29.55
CA SER A 119 -2.50 -16.85 -30.22
C SER A 119 -1.87 -15.46 -30.28
N LEU A 120 -0.89 -15.15 -29.41
CA LEU A 120 -0.17 -13.87 -29.34
C LEU A 120 1.07 -13.82 -30.25
N LEU A 121 1.47 -14.95 -30.83
CA LEU A 121 2.60 -15.06 -31.75
C LEU A 121 2.13 -15.02 -33.22
N PRO A 122 2.91 -14.41 -34.13
CA PRO A 122 2.72 -14.55 -35.57
C PRO A 122 2.70 -16.03 -35.99
N ARG A 123 1.64 -16.43 -36.69
CA ARG A 123 1.47 -17.79 -37.22
C ARG A 123 1.82 -17.84 -38.70
N ASN A 124 2.63 -18.82 -39.09
CA ASN A 124 2.79 -19.23 -40.49
C ASN A 124 1.96 -20.50 -40.76
N LYS A 125 2.10 -21.10 -41.96
CA LYS A 125 1.38 -22.32 -42.35
C LYS A 125 1.77 -23.59 -41.56
N SER A 126 2.83 -23.55 -40.75
CA SER A 126 3.28 -24.69 -39.91
C SER A 126 3.19 -24.45 -38.39
N GLY A 127 2.85 -23.23 -37.94
CA GLY A 127 2.58 -22.94 -36.53
C GLY A 127 3.01 -21.54 -36.07
N PRO A 128 3.11 -21.32 -34.75
CA PRO A 128 3.71 -20.13 -34.16
C PRO A 128 5.24 -20.21 -34.26
N VAL A 129 5.89 -19.17 -34.78
CA VAL A 129 7.35 -19.15 -34.92
C VAL A 129 7.99 -18.54 -33.67
N ILE A 130 8.43 -19.40 -32.74
CA ILE A 130 9.33 -18.98 -31.66
C ILE A 130 10.78 -19.00 -32.21
N PRO A 131 11.51 -17.88 -32.20
CA PRO A 131 12.88 -17.83 -32.71
C PRO A 131 13.83 -18.54 -31.74
N MET A 132 14.82 -19.26 -32.28
CA MET A 132 15.84 -19.97 -31.47
C MET A 132 16.82 -19.03 -30.74
N LYS A 133 16.83 -17.74 -31.11
CA LYS A 133 17.63 -16.68 -30.48
C LYS A 133 16.90 -15.35 -30.60
N LEU A 134 16.98 -14.51 -29.57
CA LEU A 134 16.46 -13.14 -29.60
C LEU A 134 17.51 -12.17 -30.21
N PRO A 135 17.13 -10.94 -30.60
CA PRO A 135 18.08 -9.90 -30.96
C PRO A 135 19.07 -9.60 -29.82
N PRO A 136 20.34 -9.28 -30.10
CA PRO A 136 21.31 -8.96 -29.07
C PRO A 136 20.89 -7.70 -28.29
N ARG A 137 21.07 -7.73 -26.97
CA ARG A 137 20.82 -6.56 -26.10
C ARG A 137 21.73 -5.39 -26.50
N ARG A 138 21.23 -4.18 -26.33
CA ARG A 138 21.97 -2.94 -26.63
C ARG A 138 21.91 -2.00 -25.44
N ALA A 139 23.03 -1.36 -25.13
CA ALA A 139 23.13 -0.25 -24.21
C ALA A 139 23.12 1.07 -25.00
N ARG A 140 22.39 2.05 -24.50
CA ARG A 140 22.56 3.47 -24.84
C ARG A 140 23.48 4.09 -23.79
N LEU A 141 24.37 4.98 -24.22
CA LEU A 141 25.19 5.79 -23.34
C LEU A 141 25.07 7.27 -23.74
N VAL A 142 24.90 8.15 -22.76
CA VAL A 142 25.11 9.60 -22.91
C VAL A 142 26.48 9.92 -22.35
N VAL A 143 27.36 10.46 -23.18
CA VAL A 143 28.76 10.73 -22.85
C VAL A 143 29.09 12.19 -23.12
N TYR A 144 29.44 12.90 -22.05
CA TYR A 144 29.97 14.25 -22.07
C TYR A 144 31.50 14.21 -22.22
N ASN A 145 32.10 15.21 -22.84
CA ASN A 145 33.56 15.37 -22.87
C ASN A 145 33.98 16.67 -22.18
N LYS A 146 34.65 16.58 -21.02
CA LYS A 146 35.06 17.76 -20.23
C LYS A 146 36.13 18.60 -20.94
N THR A 147 36.79 18.10 -22.00
CA THR A 147 37.76 18.87 -22.79
C THR A 147 37.13 19.61 -23.97
N SER A 148 36.28 18.96 -24.78
CA SER A 148 35.65 19.61 -25.95
C SER A 148 34.28 20.25 -25.67
N ASN A 149 33.73 20.08 -24.47
CA ASN A 149 32.35 20.44 -24.09
C ASN A 149 31.26 19.71 -24.93
N GLU A 150 31.63 18.68 -25.69
CA GLU A 150 30.71 17.96 -26.57
C GLU A 150 29.87 16.93 -25.80
N THR A 151 28.59 16.83 -26.19
CA THR A 151 27.69 15.75 -25.75
C THR A 151 27.55 14.73 -26.88
N SER A 152 27.62 13.44 -26.56
CA SER A 152 27.51 12.38 -27.56
C SER A 152 26.64 11.21 -27.09
N VAL A 153 25.84 10.66 -28.01
CA VAL A 153 24.99 9.49 -27.78
C VAL A 153 25.61 8.29 -28.49
N TRP A 154 25.81 7.21 -27.75
CA TRP A 154 26.41 5.96 -28.24
C TRP A 154 25.42 4.82 -28.08
N ILE A 155 25.36 3.94 -29.09
CA ILE A 155 24.65 2.66 -29.01
C ILE A 155 25.69 1.54 -29.08
N VAL A 156 25.77 0.72 -28.03
CA VAL A 156 26.66 -0.45 -27.96
C VAL A 156 25.84 -1.73 -27.95
N GLU A 157 26.12 -2.63 -28.87
CA GLU A 157 25.61 -4.00 -28.88
C GLU A 157 26.43 -4.87 -27.93
N LEU A 158 25.74 -5.53 -27.01
CA LEU A 158 26.31 -6.32 -25.94
C LEU A 158 26.50 -7.76 -26.41
N SER A 159 27.75 -8.23 -26.44
CA SER A 159 28.07 -9.64 -26.68
C SER A 159 27.67 -10.50 -25.48
N SER A 160 27.18 -11.72 -25.71
CA SER A 160 26.61 -12.62 -24.69
C SER A 160 27.56 -12.87 -23.50
N VAL A 161 27.29 -12.22 -22.37
CA VAL A 161 28.21 -12.12 -21.21
C VAL A 161 28.42 -13.47 -20.52
N HIS A 162 29.54 -14.13 -20.85
CA HIS A 162 30.05 -15.33 -20.18
C HIS A 162 31.32 -15.01 -19.36
N ALA A 163 31.27 -13.97 -18.53
CA ALA A 163 32.17 -13.80 -17.39
C ALA A 163 31.72 -14.77 -16.26
N VAL A 164 32.52 -15.21 -15.29
CA VAL A 164 33.64 -14.51 -14.61
C VAL A 164 34.79 -15.48 -14.24
N THR A 165 35.40 -16.20 -15.20
CA THR A 165 36.48 -17.18 -14.87
C THR A 165 37.76 -17.17 -15.70
N ARG A 166 37.79 -16.58 -16.90
CA ARG A 166 38.99 -16.50 -17.75
C ARG A 166 39.08 -15.14 -18.43
N GLY A 167 40.24 -14.49 -18.36
CA GLY A 167 40.47 -13.10 -18.79
C GLY A 167 40.54 -12.88 -20.29
N GLY A 168 39.48 -13.22 -21.03
CA GLY A 168 39.35 -12.92 -22.46
C GLY A 168 38.81 -11.51 -22.73
N HIS A 169 39.28 -10.87 -23.81
CA HIS A 169 38.80 -9.54 -24.24
C HIS A 169 37.40 -9.59 -24.88
N HIS A 170 36.36 -9.80 -24.07
CA HIS A 170 34.96 -9.72 -24.51
C HIS A 170 34.49 -8.25 -24.53
N ARG A 171 34.83 -7.53 -25.61
CA ARG A 171 34.32 -6.18 -25.87
C ARG A 171 32.94 -6.23 -26.51
N GLY A 172 32.10 -5.23 -26.25
CA GLY A 172 30.89 -4.98 -27.02
C GLY A 172 31.24 -4.40 -28.40
N ARG A 173 30.21 -4.10 -29.20
CA ARG A 173 30.34 -3.52 -30.53
C ARG A 173 29.60 -2.18 -30.59
N VAL A 174 30.31 -1.09 -30.87
CA VAL A 174 29.66 0.19 -31.21
C VAL A 174 28.81 -0.01 -32.48
N VAL A 175 27.52 0.32 -32.40
CA VAL A 175 26.55 0.29 -33.51
C VAL A 175 26.43 1.68 -34.11
N SER A 176 26.39 2.71 -33.27
CA SER A 176 26.42 4.12 -33.66
C SER A 176 27.03 4.98 -32.55
N SER A 177 27.54 6.14 -32.97
CA SER A 177 28.13 7.18 -32.13
C SER A 177 27.85 8.52 -32.79
N GLN A 178 27.15 9.42 -32.11
CA GLN A 178 26.74 10.71 -32.67
C GLN A 178 26.98 11.83 -31.66
N VAL A 179 27.73 12.86 -32.06
CA VAL A 179 27.78 14.14 -31.32
C VAL A 179 26.46 14.88 -31.53
N ILE A 180 25.89 15.39 -30.44
CA ILE A 180 24.67 16.17 -30.44
C ILE A 180 25.07 17.64 -30.26
N PRO A 181 24.83 18.51 -31.26
CA PRO A 181 25.15 19.93 -31.15
C PRO A 181 24.16 20.65 -30.23
N ASP A 182 24.60 21.77 -29.67
CA ASP A 182 23.76 22.75 -28.96
C ASP A 182 22.92 22.16 -27.80
N VAL A 183 23.53 21.29 -26.99
CA VAL A 183 22.93 20.69 -25.79
C VAL A 183 23.92 20.58 -24.63
N GLN A 184 23.39 20.58 -23.41
CA GLN A 184 24.08 20.09 -22.22
C GLN A 184 23.29 18.90 -21.63
N PRO A 185 23.96 17.85 -21.14
CA PRO A 185 23.30 16.71 -20.50
C PRO A 185 22.96 17.03 -19.04
N PRO A 186 22.23 16.13 -18.34
CA PRO A 186 22.02 16.22 -16.90
C PRO A 186 23.32 16.43 -16.12
N MET A 187 23.22 17.00 -14.92
CA MET A 187 24.36 17.17 -14.02
C MET A 187 24.71 15.89 -13.25
N ASP A 188 25.87 15.90 -12.60
CA ASP A 188 26.38 14.80 -11.79
C ASP A 188 26.66 15.23 -10.35
N ALA A 189 26.57 14.29 -9.40
CA ALA A 189 26.91 14.55 -8.01
C ALA A 189 28.41 14.87 -7.83
N GLU A 190 29.28 14.32 -8.69
CA GLU A 190 30.70 14.71 -8.75
C GLU A 190 30.84 16.21 -9.13
N GLU A 191 30.01 16.69 -10.06
CA GLU A 191 29.99 18.10 -10.46
C GLU A 191 29.36 19.02 -9.40
N TYR A 192 28.39 18.54 -8.61
CA TYR A 192 27.84 19.31 -7.50
C TYR A 192 28.91 19.59 -6.45
N ALA A 193 29.66 18.56 -6.04
CA ALA A 193 30.72 18.67 -5.04
C ALA A 193 31.91 19.52 -5.52
N GLU A 194 32.33 19.38 -6.79
CA GLU A 194 33.34 20.27 -7.39
C GLU A 194 32.86 21.73 -7.38
N CYS A 195 31.58 21.99 -7.68
CA CYS A 195 31.00 23.33 -7.71
C CYS A 195 30.86 23.98 -6.33
N GLU A 196 30.43 23.22 -5.31
CA GLU A 196 30.39 23.73 -3.93
C GLU A 196 31.78 24.18 -3.47
N ALA A 197 32.81 23.36 -3.68
CA ALA A 197 34.18 23.65 -3.26
C ALA A 197 34.72 24.94 -3.90
N ILE A 198 34.65 25.06 -5.24
CA ILE A 198 35.22 26.21 -5.96
C ILE A 198 34.46 27.53 -5.70
N VAL A 199 33.19 27.46 -5.25
CA VAL A 199 32.45 28.64 -4.79
C VAL A 199 32.90 29.03 -3.38
N LYS A 200 33.04 28.06 -2.47
CA LYS A 200 33.47 28.31 -1.07
C LYS A 200 34.90 28.84 -1.00
N ASP A 201 35.80 28.41 -1.89
CA ASP A 201 37.17 28.92 -2.00
C ASP A 201 37.28 30.32 -2.65
N PHE A 202 36.21 30.84 -3.28
CA PHE A 202 36.29 32.06 -4.08
C PHE A 202 36.38 33.33 -3.18
N PRO A 203 37.50 34.10 -3.18
CA PRO A 203 37.70 35.14 -2.17
C PRO A 203 36.63 36.25 -2.13
N PRO A 204 36.10 36.76 -3.26
CA PRO A 204 34.98 37.71 -3.23
C PRO A 204 33.68 37.16 -2.60
N PHE A 205 33.44 35.85 -2.70
CA PHE A 205 32.31 35.16 -2.06
C PHE A 205 32.52 35.05 -0.55
N ILE A 206 33.73 34.63 -0.11
CA ILE A 206 34.13 34.61 1.30
C ILE A 206 33.94 36.00 1.95
N GLU A 207 34.34 37.08 1.29
CA GLU A 207 34.13 38.44 1.81
C GLU A 207 32.65 38.87 1.84
N ALA A 208 31.78 38.27 1.00
CA ALA A 208 30.33 38.47 1.05
C ALA A 208 29.62 37.63 2.13
N MET A 209 30.20 36.48 2.49
CA MET A 209 29.83 35.67 3.66
C MET A 209 30.16 36.43 4.95
N LYS A 210 31.40 36.90 5.11
CA LYS A 210 31.85 37.69 6.29
C LYS A 210 31.00 38.93 6.53
N ARG A 211 30.65 39.68 5.47
CA ARG A 211 29.74 40.84 5.57
C ARG A 211 28.38 40.48 6.20
N ARG A 212 27.92 39.23 6.06
CA ARG A 212 26.66 38.71 6.59
C ARG A 212 26.80 37.99 7.94
N GLY A 213 27.99 38.01 8.55
CA GLY A 213 28.28 37.33 9.82
C GLY A 213 28.51 35.81 9.66
N ILE A 214 29.02 35.39 8.50
CA ILE A 214 29.43 34.01 8.24
C ILE A 214 30.96 34.01 8.07
N ASP A 215 31.68 33.68 9.14
CA ASP A 215 33.15 33.57 9.14
C ASP A 215 33.64 32.13 8.87
N ASP A 216 32.80 31.13 9.15
CA ASP A 216 33.06 29.71 8.89
C ASP A 216 32.39 29.26 7.57
N MET A 217 33.21 28.79 6.64
CA MET A 217 32.76 28.31 5.33
C MET A 217 32.23 26.86 5.38
N ASP A 218 32.56 26.06 6.38
CA ASP A 218 32.06 24.68 6.51
C ASP A 218 30.56 24.64 6.89
N LEU A 219 30.02 25.76 7.39
CA LEU A 219 28.58 25.98 7.58
C LEU A 219 27.85 26.32 6.28
N VAL A 220 28.54 26.83 5.25
CA VAL A 220 27.94 27.26 3.98
C VAL A 220 27.64 26.05 3.09
N MET A 221 26.42 25.99 2.58
CA MET A 221 25.97 25.03 1.57
C MET A 221 25.75 25.75 0.24
N VAL A 222 26.08 25.09 -0.87
CA VAL A 222 26.02 25.65 -2.22
C VAL A 222 25.31 24.66 -3.13
N ASP A 223 24.01 24.82 -3.30
CA ASP A 223 23.16 23.98 -4.15
C ASP A 223 23.35 24.36 -5.63
N PRO A 224 23.99 23.55 -6.49
CA PRO A 224 24.37 23.98 -7.84
C PRO A 224 23.22 23.85 -8.85
N TRP A 225 22.28 24.80 -8.85
CA TRP A 225 21.10 24.74 -9.73
C TRP A 225 21.42 24.96 -11.22
N CYS A 226 20.75 24.20 -12.09
CA CYS A 226 20.75 24.41 -13.54
C CYS A 226 20.32 25.85 -13.89
N VAL A 227 20.96 26.45 -14.90
CA VAL A 227 20.69 27.86 -15.29
C VAL A 227 19.38 28.05 -16.07
N GLY A 228 18.74 26.95 -16.49
CA GLY A 228 17.62 26.94 -17.41
C GLY A 228 18.01 27.50 -18.78
N TYR A 229 17.14 28.28 -19.41
CA TYR A 229 17.51 29.07 -20.59
C TYR A 229 16.67 30.35 -20.64
N HIS A 230 17.31 31.50 -20.41
CA HIS A 230 16.66 32.81 -20.35
C HIS A 230 17.17 33.73 -21.48
N SER A 231 18.40 33.56 -21.92
CA SER A 231 19.09 34.35 -22.95
C SER A 231 20.22 33.54 -23.60
N GLU A 232 20.83 34.07 -24.66
CA GLU A 232 22.03 33.48 -25.30
C GLU A 232 23.24 33.39 -24.35
N ALA A 233 23.25 34.10 -23.21
CA ALA A 233 24.28 33.93 -22.17
C ALA A 233 24.15 32.60 -21.40
N ASP A 234 22.98 31.96 -21.45
CA ASP A 234 22.74 30.62 -20.89
C ASP A 234 23.04 29.50 -21.91
N ALA A 235 23.60 29.82 -23.07
CA ALA A 235 23.77 28.89 -24.19
C ALA A 235 24.69 27.69 -23.85
N PRO A 236 24.42 26.50 -24.42
CA PRO A 236 25.12 25.25 -24.12
C PRO A 236 26.58 25.22 -24.62
N SER A 237 27.04 26.27 -25.30
CA SER A 237 28.45 26.51 -25.66
C SER A 237 29.39 26.55 -24.45
N ARG A 238 28.84 26.76 -23.24
CA ARG A 238 29.48 26.49 -21.94
C ARG A 238 28.55 25.62 -21.09
N ARG A 239 29.10 24.81 -20.20
CA ARG A 239 28.34 24.09 -19.17
C ARG A 239 28.27 24.95 -17.91
N LEU A 240 27.08 25.35 -17.49
CA LEU A 240 26.88 26.41 -16.49
C LEU A 240 25.99 25.97 -15.33
N ALA A 241 26.31 26.45 -14.12
CA ALA A 241 25.41 26.42 -12.96
C ALA A 241 25.26 27.82 -12.36
N LYS A 242 24.10 28.10 -11.75
CA LYS A 242 23.80 29.31 -10.97
C LYS A 242 23.36 28.86 -9.57
N PRO A 243 24.28 28.65 -8.62
CA PRO A 243 23.92 28.09 -7.34
C PRO A 243 22.85 28.86 -6.55
N LEU A 244 22.26 28.18 -5.58
CA LEU A 244 21.57 28.79 -4.43
C LEU A 244 22.44 28.56 -3.19
N ILE A 245 22.45 29.53 -2.28
CA ILE A 245 23.39 29.56 -1.16
C ILE A 245 22.61 29.53 0.15
N TYR A 246 22.98 28.62 1.03
CA TYR A 246 22.38 28.40 2.35
C TYR A 246 23.47 28.32 3.42
N CYS A 247 23.10 28.44 4.70
CA CYS A 247 24.05 28.40 5.81
C CYS A 247 23.45 27.67 7.01
N ARG A 248 24.17 26.69 7.56
CA ARG A 248 23.85 26.05 8.84
C ARG A 248 24.04 27.03 10.01
N THR A 249 23.75 26.59 11.22
CA THR A 249 24.08 27.31 12.47
C THR A 249 25.23 26.68 13.21
N ASP A 250 25.38 25.36 13.10
CA ASP A 250 26.42 24.59 13.77
C ASP A 250 26.97 23.49 12.84
N SER A 251 28.24 23.15 13.00
CA SER A 251 28.90 22.06 12.28
C SER A 251 28.67 20.72 12.99
N ASP A 252 28.54 20.72 14.32
CA ASP A 252 28.27 19.54 15.17
C ASP A 252 26.80 19.03 15.06
N CYS A 253 25.92 19.78 14.38
CA CYS A 253 24.54 19.38 14.08
C CYS A 253 24.36 18.99 12.59
N PRO A 254 24.87 17.85 12.10
CA PRO A 254 24.83 17.47 10.68
C PRO A 254 23.42 17.13 10.14
N MET A 255 22.40 17.07 11.01
CA MET A 255 20.99 16.88 10.67
C MET A 255 20.13 18.13 10.95
N GLU A 256 20.76 19.29 11.16
CA GLU A 256 20.08 20.59 11.11
C GLU A 256 19.46 20.81 9.72
N ASN A 257 18.32 21.50 9.66
CA ASN A 257 17.81 22.05 8.41
C ASN A 257 18.71 23.19 7.87
N GLY A 258 19.70 22.84 7.05
CA GLY A 258 20.59 23.82 6.42
C GLY A 258 19.88 24.86 5.54
N TYR A 259 18.72 24.52 4.98
CA TYR A 259 17.88 25.46 4.20
C TYR A 259 17.21 26.53 5.07
N ALA A 260 17.31 26.47 6.41
CA ALA A 260 16.75 27.46 7.34
C ALA A 260 17.28 28.88 7.16
N ARG A 261 18.46 29.07 6.54
CA ARG A 261 19.12 30.38 6.46
C ARG A 261 19.67 30.64 5.04
N PRO A 262 18.79 30.88 4.05
CA PRO A 262 19.17 31.31 2.71
C PRO A 262 19.99 32.60 2.71
N VAL A 263 21.02 32.66 1.87
CA VAL A 263 21.91 33.81 1.71
C VAL A 263 21.51 34.61 0.46
N GLU A 264 20.53 35.50 0.61
CA GLU A 264 19.94 36.19 -0.53
C GLU A 264 20.70 37.45 -0.99
N GLY A 265 20.45 37.82 -2.25
CA GLY A 265 21.02 39.00 -2.89
C GLY A 265 22.45 38.82 -3.44
N ILE A 266 22.99 37.60 -3.41
CA ILE A 266 24.23 37.21 -4.10
C ILE A 266 23.88 36.54 -5.43
N TYR A 267 24.66 36.83 -6.46
CA TYR A 267 24.67 36.13 -7.75
C TYR A 267 26.04 35.50 -7.98
N VAL A 268 26.03 34.23 -8.40
CA VAL A 268 27.22 33.45 -8.76
C VAL A 268 26.92 32.71 -10.06
N LEU A 269 27.83 32.77 -11.02
CA LEU A 269 27.83 31.94 -12.22
C LEU A 269 29.10 31.09 -12.25
N VAL A 270 28.94 29.78 -12.40
CA VAL A 270 30.03 28.81 -12.46
C VAL A 270 30.11 28.19 -13.85
N ASP A 271 31.33 28.10 -14.38
CA ASP A 271 31.66 27.25 -15.52
C ASP A 271 32.01 25.85 -15.00
N MET A 272 31.11 24.90 -15.19
CA MET A 272 31.22 23.52 -14.68
C MET A 272 32.18 22.66 -15.53
N GLN A 273 32.48 23.08 -16.76
CA GLN A 273 33.49 22.39 -17.57
C GLN A 273 34.89 22.62 -16.97
N ASN A 274 35.17 23.87 -16.60
CA ASN A 274 36.48 24.32 -16.13
C ASN A 274 36.58 24.42 -14.59
N MET A 275 35.46 24.26 -13.88
CA MET A 275 35.28 24.43 -12.43
C MET A 275 35.85 25.75 -11.90
N VAL A 276 35.32 26.86 -12.44
CA VAL A 276 35.68 28.22 -12.04
C VAL A 276 34.46 29.12 -11.91
N VAL A 277 34.46 29.99 -10.90
CA VAL A 277 33.52 31.11 -10.79
C VAL A 277 33.88 32.14 -11.86
N ILE A 278 32.91 32.50 -12.71
CA ILE A 278 33.11 33.37 -13.87
C ILE A 278 32.38 34.70 -13.79
N GLU A 279 31.29 34.76 -13.03
CA GLU A 279 30.61 35.99 -12.64
C GLU A 279 30.26 35.91 -11.16
N PHE A 280 30.45 37.01 -10.44
CA PHE A 280 30.11 37.12 -9.03
C PHE A 280 29.67 38.55 -8.70
N GLU A 281 28.52 38.70 -8.06
CA GLU A 281 27.98 39.99 -7.64
C GLU A 281 27.26 39.88 -6.28
N ASP A 282 27.69 40.66 -5.28
CA ASP A 282 26.91 40.91 -4.06
C ASP A 282 25.89 42.04 -4.32
N ARG A 283 24.84 41.71 -5.10
CA ARG A 283 23.88 42.67 -5.68
C ARG A 283 23.03 43.42 -4.64
N LYS A 284 22.64 42.75 -3.54
CA LYS A 284 21.80 43.30 -2.46
C LYS A 284 22.26 42.69 -1.14
N PHE A 285 22.72 43.51 -0.20
CA PHE A 285 22.98 43.04 1.16
C PHE A 285 21.64 42.71 1.86
N VAL A 286 21.23 41.44 1.83
CA VAL A 286 20.11 40.92 2.64
C VAL A 286 20.71 40.30 3.91
N PRO A 287 20.25 40.70 5.11
CA PRO A 287 20.66 40.06 6.36
C PRO A 287 20.32 38.56 6.34
N LEU A 288 21.24 37.75 6.86
CA LEU A 288 21.03 36.32 7.05
C LEU A 288 19.89 36.09 8.07
N PRO A 289 18.92 35.20 7.82
CA PRO A 289 17.87 34.93 8.79
C PRO A 289 18.43 34.48 10.17
N PRO A 290 17.82 34.94 11.28
CA PRO A 290 18.19 34.48 12.61
C PRO A 290 17.92 32.97 12.74
N PRO A 291 18.70 32.24 13.55
CA PRO A 291 18.43 30.83 13.85
C PRO A 291 17.01 30.61 14.37
N ASP A 292 16.16 29.94 13.59
CA ASP A 292 14.82 29.56 14.05
C ASP A 292 14.94 28.40 15.06
N PRO A 293 14.42 28.52 16.31
CA PRO A 293 14.41 27.42 17.26
C PRO A 293 13.59 26.20 16.80
N LEU A 294 12.72 26.34 15.79
CA LEU A 294 11.92 25.26 15.22
C LEU A 294 12.55 24.56 14.01
N ARG A 295 13.76 24.94 13.58
CA ARG A 295 14.40 24.41 12.37
C ARG A 295 14.79 22.92 12.44
N ASN A 296 14.99 22.36 13.63
CA ASN A 296 15.45 20.98 13.79
C ASN A 296 14.26 20.00 13.84
N TYR A 297 14.41 18.88 13.13
CA TYR A 297 13.37 17.85 12.93
C TYR A 297 13.79 16.45 13.40
N THR A 298 14.90 16.36 14.12
CA THR A 298 15.46 15.14 14.71
C THR A 298 14.72 14.70 15.98
N PRO A 299 14.78 13.40 16.34
CA PRO A 299 14.19 12.87 17.57
C PRO A 299 14.70 13.62 18.81
N GLY A 300 13.79 14.04 19.69
CA GLY A 300 14.13 14.76 20.91
C GLY A 300 14.57 16.22 20.74
N GLU A 301 14.55 16.78 19.52
CA GLU A 301 14.85 18.21 19.27
C GLU A 301 13.61 19.00 18.83
N SER A 302 12.61 18.33 18.25
CA SER A 302 11.40 19.01 17.75
C SER A 302 10.47 19.53 18.87
N ARG A 303 9.81 20.68 18.62
CA ARG A 303 8.68 21.27 19.38
C ARG A 303 8.67 21.06 20.90
N GLY A 304 9.79 21.38 21.57
CA GLY A 304 9.92 21.28 23.03
C GLY A 304 10.75 20.10 23.54
N GLY A 305 11.33 19.30 22.63
CA GLY A 305 12.38 18.34 22.93
C GLY A 305 11.90 16.99 23.49
N VAL A 306 10.65 16.60 23.20
CA VAL A 306 10.06 15.34 23.68
C VAL A 306 9.23 14.69 22.59
N ASP A 307 9.65 13.50 22.15
CA ASP A 307 8.92 12.70 21.18
C ASP A 307 7.63 12.09 21.76
N ARG A 308 6.68 11.75 20.88
CA ARG A 308 5.39 11.17 21.29
C ARG A 308 5.53 9.74 21.81
N SER A 309 5.15 9.52 23.06
CA SER A 309 5.24 8.23 23.76
C SER A 309 3.97 7.36 23.68
N ASP A 310 2.90 7.85 23.05
CA ASP A 310 1.60 7.17 22.91
C ASP A 310 1.47 6.34 21.61
N VAL A 311 2.41 6.49 20.66
CA VAL A 311 2.45 5.77 19.39
C VAL A 311 2.80 4.30 19.63
N LYS A 312 1.80 3.42 19.46
CA LYS A 312 1.95 1.96 19.62
C LYS A 312 2.42 1.31 18.31
N PRO A 313 3.24 0.24 18.36
CA PRO A 313 3.67 -0.47 17.16
C PRO A 313 2.51 -1.00 16.31
N LEU A 314 2.66 -0.92 14.98
CA LEU A 314 1.73 -1.46 13.99
C LEU A 314 2.46 -2.53 13.15
N GLU A 315 2.19 -3.80 13.43
CA GLU A 315 2.85 -4.92 12.76
C GLU A 315 2.02 -5.43 11.57
N ILE A 316 2.56 -5.30 10.35
CA ILE A 316 1.97 -5.88 9.13
C ILE A 316 2.71 -7.17 8.80
N ILE A 317 2.05 -8.32 8.95
CA ILE A 317 2.66 -9.65 8.86
C ILE A 317 1.88 -10.52 7.86
N GLN A 318 2.59 -11.22 6.97
CA GLN A 318 2.03 -12.28 6.12
C GLN A 318 2.69 -13.62 6.46
N PRO A 319 2.08 -14.46 7.32
CA PRO A 319 2.73 -15.66 7.85
C PRO A 319 2.98 -16.75 6.80
N GLU A 320 2.18 -16.78 5.73
CA GLU A 320 2.34 -17.68 4.57
C GLU A 320 3.17 -17.05 3.43
N GLY A 321 3.74 -15.85 3.67
CA GLY A 321 4.41 -15.05 2.64
C GLY A 321 3.44 -14.22 1.78
N PRO A 322 3.97 -13.46 0.80
CA PRO A 322 3.16 -12.64 -0.09
C PRO A 322 2.49 -13.45 -1.21
N SER A 323 1.35 -12.95 -1.70
CA SER A 323 0.56 -13.58 -2.77
C SER A 323 1.12 -13.31 -4.18
N PHE A 324 2.15 -12.48 -4.30
CA PHE A 324 2.84 -12.20 -5.57
C PHE A 324 3.99 -13.18 -5.81
N ARG A 325 4.28 -13.46 -7.08
CA ARG A 325 5.44 -14.25 -7.52
C ARG A 325 6.35 -13.36 -8.35
N VAL A 326 7.66 -13.55 -8.23
CA VAL A 326 8.68 -12.79 -8.99
C VAL A 326 9.63 -13.76 -9.67
N ARG A 327 9.93 -13.52 -10.95
CA ARG A 327 10.87 -14.31 -11.77
C ARG A 327 11.81 -13.38 -12.53
N GLY A 328 13.01 -13.16 -12.00
CA GLY A 328 13.83 -12.04 -12.43
C GLY A 328 13.09 -10.74 -12.11
N TYR A 329 12.77 -9.94 -13.14
CA TYR A 329 11.96 -8.72 -13.02
C TYR A 329 10.48 -8.89 -13.41
N PHE A 330 10.05 -10.10 -13.80
CA PHE A 330 8.64 -10.39 -14.10
C PHE A 330 7.84 -10.66 -12.82
N VAL A 331 6.66 -10.06 -12.71
CA VAL A 331 5.77 -10.12 -11.53
C VAL A 331 4.43 -10.74 -11.91
N GLU A 332 3.90 -11.62 -11.05
CA GLU A 332 2.57 -12.24 -11.17
C GLU A 332 1.80 -12.06 -9.84
N TRP A 333 0.60 -11.44 -9.84
CA TRP A 333 -0.20 -11.23 -8.62
C TRP A 333 -1.68 -11.03 -8.97
N GLN A 334 -2.62 -11.72 -8.30
CA GLN A 334 -4.07 -11.52 -8.45
C GLN A 334 -4.52 -11.30 -9.91
N LYS A 335 -4.11 -12.21 -10.82
CA LYS A 335 -4.30 -12.18 -12.29
C LYS A 335 -3.52 -11.11 -13.06
N TRP A 336 -3.01 -10.06 -12.42
CA TRP A 336 -2.04 -9.14 -13.04
C TRP A 336 -0.71 -9.82 -13.35
N ASN A 337 -0.08 -9.37 -14.43
CA ASN A 337 1.31 -9.67 -14.74
C ASN A 337 1.96 -8.56 -15.57
N PHE A 338 3.21 -8.25 -15.23
CA PHE A 338 4.01 -7.17 -15.83
C PHE A 338 5.51 -7.40 -15.57
N ARG A 339 6.39 -6.53 -16.08
CA ARG A 339 7.83 -6.52 -15.76
C ARG A 339 8.24 -5.16 -15.21
N ILE A 340 9.10 -5.16 -14.19
CA ILE A 340 9.74 -3.97 -13.64
C ILE A 340 11.00 -3.64 -14.44
N GLY A 341 11.12 -2.40 -14.90
CA GLY A 341 12.33 -1.80 -15.46
C GLY A 341 12.75 -0.59 -14.63
N PHE A 342 13.97 -0.11 -14.86
CA PHE A 342 14.49 1.10 -14.21
C PHE A 342 15.46 1.83 -15.14
N THR A 343 15.43 3.17 -15.17
CA THR A 343 16.36 4.00 -15.95
C THR A 343 16.91 5.18 -15.12
N PRO A 344 18.11 5.72 -15.40
CA PRO A 344 18.66 6.85 -14.62
C PRO A 344 17.80 8.12 -14.66
N ARG A 345 17.05 8.35 -15.75
CA ARG A 345 16.18 9.52 -15.92
C ARG A 345 14.80 9.35 -15.28
N GLU A 346 14.11 8.28 -15.62
CA GLU A 346 12.70 8.07 -15.27
C GLU A 346 12.51 7.42 -13.89
N GLY A 347 13.56 6.76 -13.38
CA GLY A 347 13.43 5.82 -12.29
C GLY A 347 12.60 4.60 -12.73
N LEU A 348 11.51 4.33 -12.01
CA LEU A 348 10.67 3.14 -12.18
C LEU A 348 9.86 3.15 -13.50
N VAL A 349 10.00 2.07 -14.27
CA VAL A 349 9.21 1.80 -15.49
C VAL A 349 8.48 0.46 -15.33
N ILE A 350 7.21 0.38 -15.73
CA ILE A 350 6.44 -0.88 -15.75
C ILE A 350 6.13 -1.26 -17.20
N HIS A 351 6.52 -2.48 -17.61
CA HIS A 351 6.36 -2.98 -18.99
C HIS A 351 5.40 -4.17 -19.11
N SER A 352 4.88 -4.39 -20.32
CA SER A 352 4.04 -5.56 -20.69
C SER A 352 2.85 -5.79 -19.75
N VAL A 353 2.16 -4.73 -19.31
CA VAL A 353 1.04 -4.82 -18.36
C VAL A 353 -0.16 -5.56 -18.96
N ALA A 354 -0.56 -6.66 -18.33
CA ALA A 354 -1.69 -7.47 -18.74
C ALA A 354 -2.43 -8.12 -17.55
N TYR A 355 -3.66 -8.54 -17.81
CA TYR A 355 -4.53 -9.24 -16.86
C TYR A 355 -4.90 -10.63 -17.38
N VAL A 356 -5.03 -11.63 -16.52
CA VAL A 356 -5.44 -13.01 -16.87
C VAL A 356 -6.93 -13.21 -16.61
N ASP A 357 -7.72 -13.16 -17.68
CA ASP A 357 -9.19 -13.18 -17.66
C ASP A 357 -9.74 -14.55 -18.10
N GLY A 358 -9.72 -15.53 -17.19
CA GLY A 358 -10.33 -16.84 -17.38
C GLY A 358 -9.99 -17.51 -18.72
N SER A 359 -11.01 -17.88 -19.49
CA SER A 359 -10.86 -18.49 -20.82
C SER A 359 -10.39 -17.54 -21.92
N ARG A 360 -10.48 -16.21 -21.72
CA ARG A 360 -9.86 -15.21 -22.61
C ARG A 360 -8.35 -15.15 -22.39
N GLY A 361 -7.86 -15.56 -21.23
CA GLY A 361 -6.44 -15.66 -20.90
C GLY A 361 -5.76 -14.30 -20.75
N ARG A 362 -4.51 -14.17 -21.23
CA ARG A 362 -3.70 -12.96 -21.05
C ARG A 362 -4.16 -11.84 -21.98
N ARG A 363 -4.76 -10.80 -21.41
CA ARG A 363 -5.27 -9.61 -22.10
C ARG A 363 -4.41 -8.38 -21.80
N PRO A 364 -3.74 -7.77 -22.79
CA PRO A 364 -2.92 -6.58 -22.58
C PRO A 364 -3.75 -5.34 -22.22
N VAL A 365 -3.11 -4.42 -21.48
CA VAL A 365 -3.67 -3.14 -21.01
C VAL A 365 -2.75 -1.99 -21.44
N ALA A 366 -1.47 -2.09 -21.11
CA ALA A 366 -0.44 -1.13 -21.51
C ALA A 366 0.87 -1.83 -21.86
N HIS A 367 1.61 -1.32 -22.83
CA HIS A 367 2.95 -1.78 -23.17
C HIS A 367 4.00 -1.22 -22.21
N ARG A 368 3.87 0.05 -21.79
CA ARG A 368 4.84 0.77 -20.93
C ARG A 368 4.14 1.86 -20.12
N LEU A 369 4.45 1.97 -18.84
CA LEU A 369 4.00 3.03 -17.92
C LEU A 369 5.24 3.58 -17.19
N SER A 370 5.43 4.91 -17.17
CA SER A 370 6.45 5.58 -16.35
C SER A 370 6.14 7.07 -16.19
N PHE A 371 6.89 7.73 -15.30
CA PHE A 371 7.02 9.18 -15.26
C PHE A 371 8.26 9.58 -16.06
N VAL A 372 8.10 10.49 -17.03
CA VAL A 372 9.14 10.83 -18.03
C VAL A 372 9.74 12.22 -17.87
N GLU A 373 9.07 13.09 -17.12
CA GLU A 373 9.56 14.42 -16.78
C GLU A 373 8.86 14.93 -15.51
N MET A 374 9.56 15.76 -14.76
CA MET A 374 9.02 16.56 -13.65
C MET A 374 9.44 18.01 -13.88
N VAL A 375 8.59 18.99 -13.54
CA VAL A 375 8.91 20.42 -13.69
C VAL A 375 8.39 21.24 -12.51
N VAL A 376 9.26 22.00 -11.85
CA VAL A 376 8.93 22.78 -10.63
C VAL A 376 9.18 24.29 -10.81
N PRO A 377 8.23 25.04 -11.42
CA PRO A 377 8.34 26.49 -11.58
C PRO A 377 7.90 27.28 -10.34
N TYR A 378 8.69 28.28 -9.94
CA TYR A 378 8.40 29.19 -8.83
C TYR A 378 7.74 30.49 -9.31
N GLY A 379 6.84 31.04 -8.50
CA GLY A 379 5.96 32.17 -8.84
C GLY A 379 6.47 33.56 -8.43
N ASP A 380 7.67 33.67 -7.85
CA ASP A 380 8.24 34.94 -7.39
C ASP A 380 9.19 35.54 -8.45
N PRO A 381 8.98 36.78 -8.91
CA PRO A 381 9.77 37.41 -9.96
C PRO A 381 11.14 37.95 -9.52
N ASN A 382 11.50 37.91 -8.23
CA ASN A 382 12.79 38.40 -7.74
C ASN A 382 13.93 37.41 -8.03
N GLU A 383 15.17 37.90 -8.14
CA GLU A 383 16.38 37.05 -8.11
C GLU A 383 16.61 36.56 -6.67
N PRO A 384 16.88 35.25 -6.42
CA PRO A 384 17.15 34.18 -7.38
C PRO A 384 15.92 33.32 -7.75
N HIS A 385 14.71 33.71 -7.34
CA HIS A 385 13.53 32.85 -7.42
C HIS A 385 12.97 32.70 -8.85
N TYR A 386 12.96 33.75 -9.69
CA TYR A 386 12.34 33.69 -11.03
C TYR A 386 12.95 32.61 -11.94
N ARG A 387 14.21 32.25 -11.71
CA ARG A 387 14.95 31.25 -12.47
C ARG A 387 14.74 29.81 -11.97
N LYS A 388 14.18 29.60 -10.77
CA LYS A 388 13.85 28.27 -10.22
C LYS A 388 12.69 27.66 -11.02
N ASN A 389 13.05 26.84 -12.01
CA ASN A 389 12.14 26.16 -12.94
C ASN A 389 12.77 24.84 -13.41
N ALA A 390 13.18 23.99 -12.46
CA ALA A 390 13.91 22.76 -12.71
C ALA A 390 13.09 21.78 -13.56
N PHE A 391 13.78 20.98 -14.38
CA PHE A 391 13.26 19.84 -15.14
C PHE A 391 13.84 18.55 -14.53
N ASP A 392 13.43 18.21 -13.32
CA ASP A 392 14.22 17.38 -12.39
C ASP A 392 14.60 15.99 -12.93
N ALA A 393 13.83 15.43 -13.90
CA ALA A 393 14.20 14.18 -14.55
C ALA A 393 15.23 14.37 -15.69
N GLY A 394 15.12 15.44 -16.47
CA GLY A 394 16.00 15.75 -17.59
C GLY A 394 17.18 16.69 -17.30
N GLU A 395 17.21 17.36 -16.14
CA GLU A 395 18.32 18.20 -15.66
C GLU A 395 19.19 17.45 -14.63
N ASP A 396 18.62 16.53 -13.84
CA ASP A 396 19.34 15.88 -12.72
C ASP A 396 19.15 14.33 -12.71
N GLY A 397 17.93 13.84 -12.91
CA GLY A 397 17.60 12.41 -13.12
C GLY A 397 16.97 11.73 -11.90
N LEU A 398 15.67 11.39 -11.98
CA LEU A 398 14.91 10.81 -10.85
C LEU A 398 15.49 9.45 -10.41
N GLY A 399 15.88 8.62 -11.36
CA GLY A 399 16.43 7.30 -11.09
C GLY A 399 17.88 7.32 -10.59
N LYS A 400 18.66 8.33 -11.00
CA LYS A 400 20.05 8.54 -10.56
C LYS A 400 20.09 9.01 -9.10
N ASN A 401 19.13 9.83 -8.69
CA ASN A 401 18.97 10.32 -7.32
C ASN A 401 18.10 9.41 -6.43
N ALA A 402 17.89 8.14 -6.83
CA ALA A 402 17.02 7.21 -6.11
C ALA A 402 17.63 6.68 -4.79
N HIS A 403 16.79 6.32 -3.83
CA HIS A 403 17.22 5.92 -2.48
C HIS A 403 17.35 4.40 -2.30
N SER A 404 18.26 3.99 -1.42
CA SER A 404 18.28 2.64 -0.86
C SER A 404 17.22 2.52 0.24
N LEU A 405 16.11 1.86 -0.07
CA LEU A 405 14.92 1.81 0.80
C LEU A 405 15.07 0.79 1.93
N LYS A 406 14.82 1.22 3.18
CA LYS A 406 14.97 0.42 4.39
C LYS A 406 13.67 -0.28 4.77
N LYS A 407 13.75 -1.59 4.99
CA LYS A 407 12.62 -2.42 5.44
C LYS A 407 12.16 -1.99 6.83
N GLY A 408 10.87 -1.71 6.98
CA GLY A 408 10.26 -1.25 8.22
C GLY A 408 10.27 0.27 8.42
N CYS A 409 10.97 1.02 7.56
CA CYS A 409 10.93 2.47 7.52
C CYS A 409 10.17 2.93 6.26
N ASP A 410 10.81 2.87 5.09
CA ASP A 410 10.28 3.37 3.82
C ASP A 410 9.23 2.42 3.21
N CYS A 411 9.32 1.13 3.55
CA CYS A 411 8.37 0.10 3.14
C CYS A 411 8.11 -0.89 4.28
N LEU A 412 6.83 -1.05 4.65
CA LEU A 412 6.37 -1.87 5.78
C LEU A 412 5.70 -3.18 5.30
N GLY A 413 5.97 -4.29 6.00
CA GLY A 413 5.41 -5.61 5.70
C GLY A 413 6.34 -6.54 4.92
N SER A 414 5.77 -7.36 4.02
CA SER A 414 6.48 -8.44 3.30
C SER A 414 7.07 -7.94 1.98
N ILE A 415 8.14 -7.14 2.07
CA ILE A 415 8.75 -6.48 0.92
C ILE A 415 9.64 -7.42 0.10
N LYS A 416 9.52 -7.35 -1.24
CA LYS A 416 10.54 -7.78 -2.20
C LYS A 416 11.18 -6.53 -2.80
N TYR A 417 12.49 -6.42 -2.67
CA TYR A 417 13.27 -5.33 -3.26
C TYR A 417 13.90 -5.70 -4.60
N PHE A 418 14.18 -4.69 -5.44
CA PHE A 418 15.03 -4.81 -6.62
C PHE A 418 16.10 -3.72 -6.59
N ASP A 419 17.32 -4.11 -6.90
CA ASP A 419 18.47 -3.21 -6.97
C ASP A 419 18.55 -2.56 -8.36
N ALA A 420 19.10 -1.36 -8.42
CA ALA A 420 19.37 -0.66 -9.67
C ALA A 420 20.88 -0.46 -9.85
N HIS A 421 21.37 -0.58 -11.09
CA HIS A 421 22.78 -0.41 -11.43
C HIS A 421 22.95 0.76 -12.40
N PHE A 422 23.93 1.62 -12.14
CA PHE A 422 24.19 2.83 -12.92
C PHE A 422 25.67 2.97 -13.28
N THR A 423 25.96 4.00 -14.06
CA THR A 423 27.31 4.55 -14.19
C THR A 423 27.45 5.72 -13.21
N ASN A 424 28.65 5.92 -12.67
CA ASN A 424 29.04 7.22 -12.15
C ASN A 424 29.74 8.05 -13.23
N PHE A 425 30.05 9.31 -12.92
CA PHE A 425 30.61 10.28 -13.85
C PHE A 425 31.84 9.75 -14.60
N THR A 426 32.73 9.01 -13.92
CA THR A 426 33.98 8.47 -14.52
C THR A 426 33.81 7.13 -15.25
N GLY A 427 32.62 6.54 -15.26
CA GLY A 427 32.34 5.25 -15.90
C GLY A 427 32.51 4.02 -14.98
N GLY A 428 32.70 4.24 -13.68
CA GLY A 428 32.55 3.18 -12.68
C GLY A 428 31.10 2.72 -12.59
N VAL A 429 30.87 1.48 -12.13
CA VAL A 429 29.51 0.98 -11.91
C VAL A 429 29.14 1.16 -10.45
N GLU A 430 28.01 1.83 -10.22
CA GLU A 430 27.40 1.97 -8.90
C GLU A 430 26.11 1.16 -8.81
N THR A 431 25.70 0.81 -7.60
CA THR A 431 24.51 -0.01 -7.34
C THR A 431 23.75 0.56 -6.15
N ILE A 432 22.49 0.92 -6.39
CA ILE A 432 21.56 1.30 -5.34
C ILE A 432 20.81 0.05 -4.93
N GLU A 433 21.31 -0.60 -3.87
CA GLU A 433 20.64 -1.74 -3.24
C GLU A 433 19.25 -1.32 -2.76
N ASN A 434 18.26 -2.20 -2.87
CA ASN A 434 16.89 -1.93 -2.43
C ASN A 434 16.18 -0.72 -3.08
N CYS A 435 16.62 -0.29 -4.26
CA CYS A 435 16.10 0.89 -4.99
C CYS A 435 14.59 0.85 -5.28
N VAL A 436 14.04 -0.29 -5.68
CA VAL A 436 12.60 -0.47 -5.93
C VAL A 436 11.98 -1.40 -4.91
N CYS A 437 10.89 -0.95 -4.29
CA CYS A 437 10.08 -1.70 -3.34
C CYS A 437 8.85 -2.30 -4.03
N LEU A 438 8.60 -3.60 -3.79
CA LEU A 438 7.39 -4.32 -4.22
C LEU A 438 6.75 -5.00 -2.99
N HIS A 439 5.48 -4.72 -2.73
CA HIS A 439 4.70 -5.38 -1.68
C HIS A 439 3.20 -5.43 -2.02
N GLU A 440 2.42 -6.25 -1.31
CA GLU A 440 0.96 -6.11 -1.29
C GLU A 440 0.49 -5.60 0.08
N GLU A 441 -0.57 -4.80 0.10
CA GLU A 441 -1.18 -4.27 1.31
C GLU A 441 -2.70 -4.40 1.27
N ASP A 442 -3.33 -4.43 2.45
CA ASP A 442 -4.79 -4.37 2.59
C ASP A 442 -5.30 -2.96 2.24
N HIS A 443 -6.42 -2.89 1.53
CA HIS A 443 -7.02 -1.63 1.10
C HIS A 443 -8.52 -1.58 1.43
N GLY A 444 -8.90 -2.09 2.61
CA GLY A 444 -10.25 -2.00 3.14
C GLY A 444 -11.23 -2.99 2.49
N ILE A 445 -12.35 -2.48 1.99
CA ILE A 445 -13.46 -3.27 1.42
C ILE A 445 -13.39 -3.19 -0.11
N LEU A 446 -13.42 -4.33 -0.77
CA LEU A 446 -13.46 -4.45 -2.24
C LEU A 446 -14.89 -4.36 -2.76
N TRP A 447 -15.80 -5.09 -2.11
CA TRP A 447 -17.24 -4.93 -2.26
C TRP A 447 -17.97 -5.51 -1.03
N LYS A 448 -19.18 -5.00 -0.77
CA LYS A 448 -20.11 -5.51 0.23
C LYS A 448 -21.54 -5.41 -0.28
N HIS A 449 -22.37 -6.41 0.02
CA HIS A 449 -23.82 -6.34 -0.15
C HIS A 449 -24.51 -6.95 1.08
N GLN A 450 -25.76 -6.55 1.32
CA GLN A 450 -26.68 -7.21 2.23
C GLN A 450 -28.08 -7.15 1.63
N ASP A 451 -28.73 -8.30 1.46
CA ASP A 451 -30.12 -8.36 1.02
C ASP A 451 -31.04 -8.34 2.23
N TRP A 452 -31.85 -7.30 2.34
CA TRP A 452 -32.77 -7.13 3.46
C TRP A 452 -33.90 -8.18 3.50
N ARG A 453 -34.17 -8.88 2.40
CA ARG A 453 -35.23 -9.92 2.34
C ARG A 453 -34.80 -11.24 2.95
N THR A 454 -33.53 -11.59 2.82
CA THR A 454 -32.93 -12.81 3.39
C THR A 454 -32.11 -12.55 4.65
N GLY A 455 -31.74 -11.29 4.92
CA GLY A 455 -30.84 -10.87 5.99
C GLY A 455 -29.35 -11.12 5.69
N LEU A 456 -29.06 -11.93 4.67
CA LEU A 456 -27.72 -12.39 4.32
C LEU A 456 -26.83 -11.25 3.82
N ALA A 457 -25.56 -11.28 4.21
CA ALA A 457 -24.56 -10.30 3.82
C ALA A 457 -23.30 -10.97 3.25
N GLU A 458 -22.77 -10.40 2.18
CA GLU A 458 -21.49 -10.79 1.59
C GLU A 458 -20.49 -9.63 1.66
N VAL A 459 -19.24 -9.95 1.96
CA VAL A 459 -18.13 -8.98 2.05
C VAL A 459 -16.90 -9.58 1.38
N ARG A 460 -16.14 -8.77 0.65
CA ARG A 460 -14.76 -9.04 0.25
C ARG A 460 -13.85 -7.90 0.68
N ARG A 461 -12.66 -8.22 1.18
CA ARG A 461 -11.62 -7.23 1.46
C ARG A 461 -10.81 -6.95 0.19
N SER A 462 -10.31 -5.72 0.08
CA SER A 462 -9.46 -5.31 -1.03
C SER A 462 -8.00 -5.48 -0.65
N ARG A 463 -7.17 -5.79 -1.64
CA ARG A 463 -5.72 -5.60 -1.59
C ARG A 463 -5.26 -4.83 -2.81
N ARG A 464 -4.15 -4.11 -2.66
CA ARG A 464 -3.38 -3.56 -3.78
C ARG A 464 -1.94 -4.05 -3.74
N LEU A 465 -1.36 -4.26 -4.91
CA LEU A 465 0.07 -4.49 -5.09
C LEU A 465 0.71 -3.15 -5.42
N THR A 466 1.70 -2.77 -4.62
CA THR A 466 2.41 -1.49 -4.71
C THR A 466 3.82 -1.72 -5.25
N VAL A 467 4.18 -0.98 -6.31
CA VAL A 467 5.55 -0.89 -6.84
C VAL A 467 6.01 0.56 -6.72
N SER A 468 7.13 0.83 -6.05
CA SER A 468 7.57 2.21 -5.79
C SER A 468 9.08 2.41 -5.64
N PHE A 469 9.51 3.66 -5.80
CA PHE A 469 10.83 4.16 -5.42
C PHE A 469 10.72 5.57 -4.83
N PHE A 470 11.76 6.03 -4.13
CA PHE A 470 11.94 7.43 -3.71
C PHE A 470 13.23 8.01 -4.29
N CYS A 471 13.26 9.33 -4.48
CA CYS A 471 14.46 10.12 -4.78
C CYS A 471 14.41 11.50 -4.11
N THR A 472 15.54 12.03 -3.67
CA THR A 472 15.73 13.44 -3.29
C THR A 472 16.23 14.23 -4.50
N VAL A 473 15.65 15.41 -4.76
CA VAL A 473 16.19 16.40 -5.68
C VAL A 473 16.42 17.69 -4.88
N ALA A 474 17.69 17.94 -4.55
CA ALA A 474 18.16 19.00 -3.65
C ALA A 474 17.39 19.04 -2.31
N ASN A 475 16.38 19.90 -2.21
CA ASN A 475 15.60 20.11 -0.99
C ASN A 475 14.34 19.24 -0.86
N TYR A 476 13.88 18.57 -1.93
CA TYR A 476 12.60 17.84 -1.94
C TYR A 476 12.75 16.32 -2.17
N GLU A 477 11.98 15.53 -1.43
CA GLU A 477 11.79 14.09 -1.65
C GLU A 477 10.51 13.79 -2.44
N TYR A 478 10.64 12.90 -3.42
CA TYR A 478 9.53 12.43 -4.24
C TYR A 478 9.42 10.90 -4.19
N GLY A 479 8.28 10.39 -3.75
CA GLY A 479 7.94 8.97 -3.78
C GLY A 479 7.00 8.67 -4.94
N PHE A 480 7.43 7.85 -5.90
CA PHE A 480 6.65 7.49 -7.08
C PHE A 480 6.09 6.07 -6.95
N TYR A 481 4.78 5.92 -7.13
CA TYR A 481 4.04 4.68 -6.87
C TYR A 481 3.16 4.28 -8.07
N TRP A 482 3.18 2.99 -8.40
CA TRP A 482 2.19 2.33 -9.24
C TRP A 482 1.48 1.25 -8.42
N HIS A 483 0.16 1.36 -8.27
CA HIS A 483 -0.66 0.38 -7.57
C HIS A 483 -1.56 -0.41 -8.52
N PHE A 484 -1.65 -1.72 -8.30
CA PHE A 484 -2.53 -2.63 -9.04
C PHE A 484 -3.58 -3.22 -8.09
N TYR A 485 -4.84 -3.26 -8.51
CA TYR A 485 -5.97 -3.64 -7.67
C TYR A 485 -6.71 -4.89 -8.17
N GLN A 486 -7.40 -5.60 -7.27
CA GLN A 486 -8.13 -6.84 -7.60
C GLN A 486 -9.36 -6.62 -8.50
N ASP A 487 -9.92 -5.41 -8.55
CA ASP A 487 -11.00 -5.00 -9.46
C ASP A 487 -10.53 -4.66 -10.90
N GLY A 488 -9.22 -4.77 -11.17
CA GLY A 488 -8.62 -4.43 -12.47
C GLY A 488 -8.25 -2.95 -12.62
N LYS A 489 -8.36 -2.13 -11.57
CA LYS A 489 -7.84 -0.75 -11.54
C LYS A 489 -6.31 -0.73 -11.46
N ILE A 490 -5.70 0.27 -12.11
CA ILE A 490 -4.30 0.70 -11.90
C ILE A 490 -4.33 2.15 -11.42
N GLU A 491 -3.51 2.49 -10.43
CA GLU A 491 -3.38 3.85 -9.90
C GLU A 491 -1.92 4.32 -9.97
N ALA A 492 -1.74 5.59 -10.31
CA ALA A 492 -0.47 6.28 -10.22
C ALA A 492 -0.56 7.30 -9.07
N GLU A 493 0.33 7.19 -8.09
CA GLU A 493 0.42 8.08 -6.93
C GLU A 493 1.83 8.68 -6.88
N VAL A 494 1.93 9.98 -6.62
CA VAL A 494 3.19 10.67 -6.28
C VAL A 494 3.02 11.35 -4.93
N LYS A 495 4.01 11.17 -4.07
CA LYS A 495 4.11 11.74 -2.72
C LYS A 495 5.23 12.76 -2.70
N LEU A 496 4.92 13.98 -2.28
CA LEU A 496 5.89 15.05 -2.11
C LEU A 496 6.11 15.24 -0.61
N THR A 497 7.38 15.30 -0.19
CA THR A 497 7.79 15.50 1.20
C THR A 497 9.18 16.16 1.21
N GLY A 498 9.72 16.51 2.38
CA GLY A 498 11.06 17.09 2.49
C GLY A 498 11.02 18.56 2.87
N ILE A 499 11.98 19.37 2.42
CA ILE A 499 12.21 20.73 2.91
C ILE A 499 11.81 21.77 1.85
N LEU A 500 11.28 22.91 2.28
CA LEU A 500 10.93 24.03 1.40
C LEU A 500 12.20 24.69 0.80
N SER A 501 12.16 25.05 -0.49
CA SER A 501 13.23 25.84 -1.13
C SER A 501 13.10 27.34 -0.78
N LEU A 502 13.68 27.71 0.36
CA LEU A 502 13.50 29.00 1.04
C LEU A 502 14.33 30.16 0.42
N GLY A 503 13.93 31.38 0.76
CA GLY A 503 14.58 32.67 0.49
C GLY A 503 14.55 33.61 1.70
N ALA A 504 15.24 34.76 1.61
CA ALA A 504 15.38 35.72 2.71
C ALA A 504 14.80 37.11 2.39
N LEU A 505 14.14 37.71 3.37
CA LEU A 505 13.51 39.04 3.29
C LEU A 505 14.32 40.09 4.05
N GLN A 506 14.33 41.33 3.55
CA GLN A 506 14.80 42.46 4.36
C GLN A 506 13.90 42.66 5.60
N PRO A 507 14.41 43.25 6.70
CA PRO A 507 13.59 43.62 7.86
C PRO A 507 12.40 44.50 7.44
N GLY A 508 11.17 43.99 7.63
CA GLY A 508 9.93 44.65 7.24
C GLY A 508 9.50 44.49 5.77
N GLU A 509 10.29 43.81 4.93
CA GLU A 509 9.88 43.43 3.58
C GLU A 509 8.81 42.33 3.64
N THR A 510 7.77 42.46 2.80
CA THR A 510 6.74 41.43 2.61
C THR A 510 6.54 41.20 1.12
N ARG A 511 6.49 39.94 0.69
CA ARG A 511 6.28 39.56 -0.71
C ARG A 511 4.96 38.80 -0.83
N LYS A 512 4.11 39.20 -1.77
CA LYS A 512 2.82 38.54 -2.07
C LYS A 512 2.96 37.23 -2.87
N TYR A 513 4.19 36.76 -3.11
CA TYR A 513 4.51 35.64 -3.98
C TYR A 513 4.90 34.38 -3.19
N GLY A 514 4.61 34.36 -1.89
CA GLY A 514 5.04 33.33 -0.94
C GLY A 514 4.56 33.64 0.47
N THR A 515 4.99 32.81 1.41
CA THR A 515 4.63 32.88 2.83
C THR A 515 5.86 33.17 3.68
N THR A 516 5.77 34.12 4.60
CA THR A 516 6.80 34.32 5.63
C THR A 516 6.69 33.20 6.67
N ILE A 517 7.75 32.40 6.80
CA ILE A 517 7.80 31.23 7.68
C ILE A 517 8.25 31.62 9.10
N ALA A 518 9.30 32.43 9.17
CA ALA A 518 9.89 32.96 10.40
C ALA A 518 10.38 34.40 10.15
N PRO A 519 10.82 35.17 11.16
CA PRO A 519 11.31 36.54 10.95
C PRO A 519 12.47 36.59 9.93
N GLY A 520 12.21 37.16 8.74
CA GLY A 520 13.18 37.22 7.64
C GLY A 520 13.24 35.97 6.74
N LEU A 521 12.55 34.88 7.07
CA LEU A 521 12.56 33.61 6.33
C LEU A 521 11.28 33.44 5.51
N TYR A 522 11.41 33.02 4.24
CA TYR A 522 10.32 33.09 3.26
C TYR A 522 10.29 31.90 2.30
N ALA A 523 9.10 31.36 2.06
CA ALA A 523 8.84 30.25 1.14
C ALA A 523 8.02 30.74 -0.07
N PRO A 524 8.58 30.84 -1.28
CA PRO A 524 7.84 31.30 -2.44
C PRO A 524 6.82 30.26 -2.93
N VAL A 525 5.66 30.72 -3.42
CA VAL A 525 4.65 29.89 -4.11
C VAL A 525 5.28 29.24 -5.34
N HIS A 526 4.95 27.98 -5.59
CA HIS A 526 5.43 27.21 -6.74
C HIS A 526 4.41 26.18 -7.19
N GLN A 527 4.67 25.51 -8.30
CA GLN A 527 3.89 24.38 -8.78
C GLN A 527 4.80 23.16 -8.92
N HIS A 528 4.28 21.95 -8.78
CA HIS A 528 4.98 20.72 -9.15
C HIS A 528 4.18 20.03 -10.24
N PHE A 529 4.78 19.81 -11.41
CA PHE A 529 4.17 19.10 -12.53
C PHE A 529 4.86 17.76 -12.78
N PHE A 530 4.06 16.73 -12.95
CA PHE A 530 4.47 15.36 -13.22
C PHE A 530 3.89 14.91 -14.56
N ILE A 531 4.68 14.21 -15.37
CA ILE A 531 4.26 13.80 -16.72
C ILE A 531 4.39 12.29 -16.85
N ALA A 532 3.24 11.61 -16.89
CA ALA A 532 3.15 10.17 -17.09
C ALA A 532 3.04 9.83 -18.58
N ARG A 533 3.98 9.02 -19.09
CA ARG A 533 3.92 8.44 -20.44
C ARG A 533 3.32 7.05 -20.35
N MET A 534 2.13 6.88 -20.92
CA MET A 534 1.39 5.63 -20.92
C MET A 534 1.22 5.14 -22.34
N ASP A 535 2.00 4.12 -22.69
CA ASP A 535 2.01 3.46 -23.98
C ASP A 535 0.96 2.34 -23.95
N MET A 536 -0.18 2.53 -24.60
CA MET A 536 -1.40 1.76 -24.33
C MET A 536 -1.64 0.64 -25.35
N SER A 537 -2.21 -0.49 -24.89
CA SER A 537 -2.37 -1.69 -25.72
C SER A 537 -3.64 -2.48 -25.40
N VAL A 538 -4.72 -1.79 -25.02
CA VAL A 538 -5.96 -2.38 -24.48
C VAL A 538 -6.54 -3.43 -25.44
N ASP A 539 -6.53 -4.70 -25.04
CA ASP A 539 -6.94 -5.88 -25.84
C ASP A 539 -6.25 -6.01 -27.22
N CYS A 540 -5.19 -5.24 -27.51
CA CYS A 540 -4.39 -5.36 -28.73
C CYS A 540 -3.31 -6.43 -28.57
N LYS A 541 -3.18 -7.34 -29.55
CA LYS A 541 -2.00 -8.21 -29.63
C LYS A 541 -0.79 -7.41 -30.15
N PRO A 542 0.44 -7.90 -29.95
CA PRO A 542 1.64 -7.24 -30.45
C PRO A 542 1.60 -7.03 -31.97
N GLY A 543 1.67 -5.76 -32.40
CA GLY A 543 1.53 -5.35 -33.80
C GLY A 543 0.09 -5.08 -34.27
N GLU A 544 -0.93 -5.26 -33.41
CA GLU A 544 -2.30 -4.83 -33.68
C GLU A 544 -2.50 -3.37 -33.24
N ALA A 545 -2.82 -2.51 -34.19
CA ALA A 545 -3.14 -1.10 -33.96
C ALA A 545 -4.67 -0.91 -33.99
N TYR A 546 -5.36 -1.42 -32.95
CA TYR A 546 -6.82 -1.32 -32.82
C TYR A 546 -7.24 -0.46 -31.62
N ASN A 547 -6.39 0.45 -31.14
CA ASN A 547 -6.74 1.40 -30.09
C ASN A 547 -7.08 2.77 -30.68
N GLN A 548 -7.99 3.46 -30.02
CA GLN A 548 -8.36 4.86 -30.28
C GLN A 548 -8.76 5.52 -28.95
N VAL A 549 -8.71 6.85 -28.88
CA VAL A 549 -9.02 7.59 -27.64
C VAL A 549 -10.34 8.34 -27.78
N VAL A 550 -11.26 8.08 -26.85
CA VAL A 550 -12.57 8.73 -26.78
C VAL A 550 -12.63 9.61 -25.54
N GLU A 551 -12.81 10.91 -25.71
CA GLU A 551 -13.19 11.81 -24.62
C GLU A 551 -14.66 11.61 -24.27
N VAL A 552 -14.98 11.65 -22.98
CA VAL A 552 -16.35 11.55 -22.48
C VAL A 552 -16.62 12.73 -21.57
N ASN A 553 -17.70 13.46 -21.84
CA ASN A 553 -18.21 14.58 -21.05
C ASN A 553 -19.64 14.24 -20.60
N VAL A 554 -20.01 14.54 -19.36
CA VAL A 554 -21.40 14.46 -18.89
C VAL A 554 -22.13 15.75 -19.28
N LYS A 555 -23.31 15.60 -19.88
CA LYS A 555 -24.22 16.70 -20.22
C LYS A 555 -25.56 16.53 -19.52
N VAL A 556 -26.10 17.63 -19.00
CA VAL A 556 -27.52 17.74 -18.62
C VAL A 556 -28.33 17.89 -19.92
N ASP A 557 -29.51 17.26 -19.98
CA ASP A 557 -30.41 17.36 -21.13
C ASP A 557 -31.39 18.53 -20.96
N GLU A 558 -31.84 19.11 -22.06
CA GLU A 558 -32.65 20.34 -22.03
C GLU A 558 -34.08 20.09 -21.49
N PRO A 559 -34.74 21.09 -20.88
CA PRO A 559 -36.15 21.00 -20.50
C PRO A 559 -37.09 20.75 -21.69
N GLY A 560 -38.06 19.84 -21.54
CA GLY A 560 -39.05 19.59 -22.59
C GLY A 560 -39.94 18.37 -22.35
N GLU A 561 -40.76 18.00 -23.35
CA GLU A 561 -41.73 16.89 -23.26
C GLU A 561 -41.08 15.52 -22.98
N ASN A 562 -39.80 15.34 -23.35
CA ASN A 562 -39.03 14.13 -23.06
C ASN A 562 -38.26 14.19 -21.72
N ASN A 563 -38.25 15.34 -21.05
CA ASN A 563 -37.50 15.63 -19.82
C ASN A 563 -38.34 16.52 -18.88
N ILE A 564 -39.62 16.15 -18.68
CA ILE A 564 -40.63 16.97 -17.98
C ILE A 564 -40.23 17.33 -16.54
N HIS A 565 -39.36 16.54 -15.93
CA HIS A 565 -38.87 16.75 -14.56
C HIS A 565 -37.45 17.37 -14.50
N ASN A 566 -36.89 17.78 -15.65
CA ASN A 566 -35.59 18.45 -15.80
C ASN A 566 -34.42 17.71 -15.10
N ASN A 567 -34.48 16.38 -15.06
CA ASN A 567 -33.56 15.54 -14.29
C ASN A 567 -32.65 14.66 -15.17
N ALA A 568 -32.84 14.68 -16.50
CA ALA A 568 -32.07 13.84 -17.41
C ALA A 568 -30.66 14.40 -17.63
N PHE A 569 -29.68 13.50 -17.64
CA PHE A 569 -28.29 13.76 -18.02
C PHE A 569 -27.70 12.49 -18.64
N TYR A 570 -26.71 12.65 -19.52
CA TYR A 570 -26.10 11.55 -20.27
C TYR A 570 -24.60 11.77 -20.50
N ALA A 571 -23.92 10.71 -20.92
CA ALA A 571 -22.52 10.77 -21.34
C ALA A 571 -22.46 11.04 -22.86
N GLU A 572 -21.86 12.17 -23.25
CA GLU A 572 -21.50 12.47 -24.64
C GLU A 572 -20.08 11.96 -24.92
N GLU A 573 -19.93 11.17 -25.98
CA GLU A 573 -18.64 10.66 -26.44
C GLU A 573 -18.10 11.44 -27.64
N LYS A 574 -16.83 11.87 -27.56
CA LYS A 574 -16.09 12.48 -28.65
C LYS A 574 -14.82 11.68 -28.96
N LEU A 575 -14.81 10.99 -30.10
CA LEU A 575 -13.60 10.38 -30.65
C LEU A 575 -12.55 11.47 -30.98
N LEU A 576 -11.33 11.31 -30.46
CA LEU A 576 -10.19 12.18 -30.74
C LEU A 576 -9.40 11.57 -31.90
N ARG A 577 -9.50 12.17 -33.10
CA ARG A 577 -9.05 11.54 -34.36
C ARG A 577 -7.62 11.83 -34.74
N SER A 578 -7.04 12.92 -34.23
CA SER A 578 -5.68 13.31 -34.54
C SER A 578 -5.00 14.02 -33.36
N GLU A 579 -3.67 14.09 -33.40
CA GLU A 579 -2.85 14.61 -32.30
C GLU A 579 -3.19 16.06 -31.92
N ALA A 580 -3.53 16.91 -32.90
CA ALA A 580 -3.96 18.30 -32.63
C ALA A 580 -5.41 18.40 -32.13
N GLU A 581 -6.26 17.38 -32.34
CA GLU A 581 -7.56 17.29 -31.67
C GLU A 581 -7.41 16.76 -30.22
N ALA A 582 -6.36 15.98 -29.97
CA ALA A 582 -6.11 15.27 -28.72
C ALA A 582 -5.25 16.04 -27.68
N THR A 583 -5.07 17.35 -27.84
CA THR A 583 -4.60 18.25 -26.77
C THR A 583 -5.80 18.71 -25.94
N ARG A 584 -5.96 18.16 -24.74
CA ARG A 584 -7.19 18.27 -23.91
C ARG A 584 -6.86 18.69 -22.48
N ASP A 585 -7.77 19.46 -21.89
CA ASP A 585 -7.71 19.89 -20.49
C ASP A 585 -8.74 19.16 -19.65
N CYS A 586 -8.46 18.99 -18.36
CA CYS A 586 -9.42 18.43 -17.41
C CYS A 586 -10.61 19.39 -17.24
N ASP A 587 -11.80 18.85 -17.05
CA ASP A 587 -13.02 19.62 -16.80
C ASP A 587 -13.86 18.91 -15.73
N PRO A 588 -13.85 19.39 -14.47
CA PRO A 588 -14.61 18.78 -13.39
C PRO A 588 -16.11 19.03 -13.49
N PHE A 589 -16.56 20.09 -14.20
CA PHE A 589 -17.98 20.42 -14.32
C PHE A 589 -18.72 19.44 -15.24
N SER A 590 -18.06 18.95 -16.29
CA SER A 590 -18.55 17.86 -17.14
C SER A 590 -18.00 16.48 -16.74
N ALA A 591 -17.31 16.36 -15.60
CA ALA A 591 -16.64 15.14 -15.13
C ALA A 591 -15.79 14.45 -16.23
N ARG A 592 -15.05 15.25 -17.02
CA ARG A 592 -14.35 14.80 -18.23
C ARG A 592 -13.34 13.70 -17.92
N HIS A 593 -13.34 12.70 -18.79
CA HIS A 593 -12.40 11.58 -18.74
C HIS A 593 -12.16 11.02 -20.14
N TRP A 594 -11.13 10.20 -20.31
CA TRP A 594 -10.72 9.67 -21.62
C TRP A 594 -10.63 8.16 -21.58
N ILE A 595 -11.11 7.49 -22.64
CA ILE A 595 -11.17 6.03 -22.74
C ILE A 595 -10.33 5.58 -23.92
N VAL A 596 -9.28 4.80 -23.66
CA VAL A 596 -8.57 4.04 -24.70
C VAL A 596 -9.39 2.79 -24.98
N ARG A 597 -9.91 2.68 -26.20
CA ARG A 597 -10.92 1.69 -26.59
C ARG A 597 -10.40 0.82 -27.72
N ASN A 598 -10.58 -0.49 -27.60
CA ASN A 598 -10.29 -1.46 -28.65
C ASN A 598 -11.42 -1.47 -29.70
N THR A 599 -11.10 -1.34 -30.99
CA THR A 599 -12.11 -1.26 -32.06
C THR A 599 -12.52 -2.60 -32.67
N ARG A 600 -12.03 -3.72 -32.12
CA ARG A 600 -12.33 -5.08 -32.61
C ARG A 600 -12.91 -6.01 -31.55
N THR A 601 -12.70 -5.70 -30.28
CA THR A 601 -12.97 -6.62 -29.18
C THR A 601 -14.09 -6.09 -28.30
N VAL A 602 -15.22 -6.81 -28.30
CA VAL A 602 -16.44 -6.51 -27.55
C VAL A 602 -16.54 -7.34 -26.27
N ASN A 603 -17.36 -6.87 -25.33
CA ASN A 603 -17.78 -7.59 -24.13
C ASN A 603 -19.18 -8.23 -24.32
N ARG A 604 -19.74 -8.78 -23.25
CA ARG A 604 -21.04 -9.48 -23.25
C ARG A 604 -22.26 -8.64 -23.69
N THR A 605 -22.19 -7.31 -23.70
CA THR A 605 -23.29 -6.42 -24.17
C THR A 605 -23.10 -5.98 -25.62
N GLY A 606 -22.04 -6.45 -26.30
CA GLY A 606 -21.66 -5.97 -27.63
C GLY A 606 -20.91 -4.63 -27.63
N GLN A 607 -20.70 -4.03 -26.46
CA GLN A 607 -19.93 -2.80 -26.33
C GLN A 607 -18.43 -3.07 -26.44
N LEU A 608 -17.69 -2.13 -27.04
CA LEU A 608 -16.24 -2.21 -27.20
C LEU A 608 -15.51 -2.11 -25.86
N THR A 609 -14.49 -2.95 -25.68
CA THR A 609 -13.64 -2.98 -24.48
C THR A 609 -12.72 -1.75 -24.40
N GLY A 610 -12.47 -1.23 -23.19
CA GLY A 610 -11.56 -0.10 -23.01
C GLY A 610 -10.98 0.04 -21.60
N TYR A 611 -10.01 0.94 -21.43
CA TYR A 611 -9.57 1.46 -20.13
C TYR A 611 -9.76 2.98 -20.10
N LYS A 612 -10.31 3.47 -19.00
CA LYS A 612 -10.63 4.87 -18.72
C LYS A 612 -9.54 5.51 -17.87
N LEU A 613 -8.89 6.55 -18.38
CA LEU A 613 -8.11 7.50 -17.60
C LEU A 613 -9.07 8.43 -16.84
N VAL A 614 -8.98 8.38 -15.51
CA VAL A 614 -9.69 9.24 -14.56
C VAL A 614 -8.70 10.28 -14.03
N PRO A 615 -8.92 11.58 -14.27
CA PRO A 615 -8.16 12.63 -13.61
C PRO A 615 -8.31 12.58 -12.09
N GLY A 616 -7.22 12.82 -11.36
CA GLY A 616 -7.26 13.28 -9.97
C GLY A 616 -7.30 14.81 -9.89
N SER A 617 -7.00 15.36 -8.71
CA SER A 617 -6.73 16.80 -8.53
C SER A 617 -5.64 17.26 -9.50
N ASN A 618 -5.83 18.43 -10.13
CA ASN A 618 -4.93 18.90 -11.18
C ASN A 618 -4.97 20.45 -11.32
N CYS A 619 -3.97 21.03 -11.97
CA CYS A 619 -3.89 22.44 -12.34
C CYS A 619 -3.26 22.61 -13.73
N LEU A 620 -3.15 23.86 -14.18
CA LEU A 620 -2.34 24.26 -15.33
C LEU A 620 -1.31 25.33 -14.88
N PRO A 621 -0.24 25.60 -15.66
CA PRO A 621 0.74 26.62 -15.33
C PRO A 621 0.10 28.01 -15.14
N LEU A 622 0.35 28.63 -13.99
CA LEU A 622 -0.11 30.00 -13.67
C LEU A 622 0.79 31.09 -14.29
N ALA A 623 1.88 30.68 -14.95
CA ALA A 623 2.78 31.58 -15.66
C ALA A 623 2.17 32.13 -16.96
N ARG A 624 2.58 33.33 -17.36
CA ARG A 624 2.16 33.94 -18.64
C ARG A 624 2.70 33.12 -19.84
N PRO A 625 1.98 33.05 -20.97
CA PRO A 625 2.39 32.24 -22.13
C PRO A 625 3.78 32.53 -22.69
N GLU A 626 4.29 33.74 -22.46
CA GLU A 626 5.59 34.24 -22.91
C GLU A 626 6.76 33.86 -21.97
N ALA A 627 6.48 33.32 -20.78
CA ALA A 627 7.46 32.99 -19.75
C ALA A 627 8.57 32.06 -20.29
N LYS A 628 9.83 32.34 -19.93
CA LYS A 628 11.01 31.69 -20.53
C LYS A 628 10.98 30.17 -20.36
N PHE A 629 10.75 29.68 -19.14
CA PHE A 629 10.65 28.24 -18.87
C PHE A 629 9.52 27.57 -19.67
N LEU A 630 8.37 28.22 -19.81
CA LEU A 630 7.17 27.68 -20.49
C LEU A 630 7.32 27.56 -22.02
N ARG A 631 8.45 28.03 -22.58
CA ARG A 631 8.88 27.76 -23.96
C ARG A 631 9.53 26.39 -24.10
N ARG A 632 10.33 25.98 -23.10
CA ARG A 632 10.90 24.63 -22.94
C ARG A 632 9.81 23.66 -22.45
N ALA A 633 9.08 24.07 -21.41
CA ALA A 633 8.00 23.31 -20.77
C ALA A 633 6.65 23.43 -21.50
N ALA A 634 6.65 23.58 -22.83
CA ALA A 634 5.44 23.87 -23.60
C ALA A 634 4.37 22.76 -23.54
N PHE A 635 4.78 21.54 -23.19
CA PHE A 635 3.91 20.40 -22.88
C PHE A 635 3.06 20.60 -21.62
N LEU A 636 3.44 21.50 -20.69
CA LEU A 636 2.64 21.76 -19.50
C LEU A 636 1.32 22.49 -19.80
N LYS A 637 1.12 22.98 -21.03
CA LYS A 637 -0.03 23.82 -21.40
C LYS A 637 -1.36 23.08 -21.45
N HIS A 638 -1.36 21.74 -21.48
CA HIS A 638 -2.56 20.91 -21.46
C HIS A 638 -2.39 19.68 -20.56
N ASN A 639 -3.47 19.22 -19.93
CA ASN A 639 -3.42 18.07 -19.02
C ASN A 639 -3.31 16.72 -19.74
N LEU A 640 -3.81 16.58 -20.96
CA LEU A 640 -3.64 15.39 -21.78
C LEU A 640 -3.16 15.78 -23.18
N TRP A 641 -2.17 15.04 -23.65
CA TRP A 641 -1.80 14.97 -25.07
C TRP A 641 -1.85 13.50 -25.47
N VAL A 642 -2.20 13.22 -26.71
CA VAL A 642 -2.09 11.86 -27.28
C VAL A 642 -1.26 11.93 -28.54
N THR A 643 -0.20 11.13 -28.61
CA THR A 643 0.54 10.90 -29.86
C THR A 643 0.31 9.50 -30.38
N ARG A 644 0.50 9.34 -31.69
CA ARG A 644 0.76 8.03 -32.26
C ARG A 644 2.16 7.58 -31.85
N TYR A 645 2.33 6.32 -31.47
CA TYR A 645 3.61 5.76 -31.05
C TYR A 645 4.71 5.95 -32.10
N ALA A 646 5.85 6.46 -31.63
CA ALA A 646 7.15 6.41 -32.29
C ALA A 646 8.24 6.04 -31.25
N PRO A 647 9.30 5.31 -31.63
CA PRO A 647 10.28 4.74 -30.69
C PRO A 647 11.24 5.78 -30.08
N ASP A 648 11.40 6.92 -30.75
CA ASP A 648 12.21 8.09 -30.37
C ASP A 648 11.41 9.14 -29.57
N GLU A 649 10.07 9.11 -29.62
CA GLU A 649 9.21 10.00 -28.84
C GLU A 649 9.12 9.54 -27.36
N LYS A 650 10.12 9.93 -26.56
CA LYS A 650 10.30 9.51 -25.15
C LYS A 650 10.08 10.60 -24.11
N PHE A 651 10.77 11.73 -24.24
CA PHE A 651 10.80 12.78 -23.20
C PHE A 651 10.10 14.07 -23.63
N PRO A 652 9.10 14.57 -22.90
CA PRO A 652 8.18 15.62 -23.37
C PRO A 652 8.87 16.99 -23.54
N GLY A 653 9.93 17.27 -22.79
CA GLY A 653 10.78 18.46 -22.93
C GLY A 653 11.96 18.32 -23.92
N GLY A 654 12.01 17.21 -24.67
CA GLY A 654 13.17 16.85 -25.48
C GLY A 654 14.21 16.03 -24.73
N GLU A 655 15.20 15.53 -25.47
CA GLU A 655 16.21 14.60 -24.94
C GLU A 655 17.13 15.28 -23.92
N PHE A 656 17.51 16.53 -24.18
CA PHE A 656 18.40 17.30 -23.30
C PHE A 656 17.74 18.64 -22.99
N PRO A 657 17.04 18.81 -21.86
CA PRO A 657 16.43 20.09 -21.51
C PRO A 657 17.42 21.08 -20.90
N ASN A 658 18.49 20.64 -20.22
CA ASN A 658 19.50 21.51 -19.61
C ASN A 658 20.12 22.47 -20.65
N GLN A 659 20.14 23.77 -20.32
CA GLN A 659 20.58 24.87 -21.19
C GLN A 659 19.96 24.93 -22.59
N ASN A 660 18.88 24.20 -22.87
CA ASN A 660 18.44 23.93 -24.24
C ASN A 660 17.75 25.15 -24.91
N PRO A 661 18.31 25.71 -26.01
CA PRO A 661 17.69 26.80 -26.76
C PRO A 661 16.59 26.32 -27.73
N ARG A 662 16.50 25.01 -27.99
CA ARG A 662 15.84 24.44 -29.16
C ARG A 662 14.33 24.26 -28.93
N ALA A 663 13.57 25.36 -29.08
CA ALA A 663 12.11 25.43 -28.96
C ALA A 663 11.31 24.65 -30.05
N GLY A 664 11.92 23.63 -30.66
CA GLY A 664 11.39 22.80 -31.74
C GLY A 664 11.52 21.30 -31.48
N GLU A 665 11.68 20.88 -30.22
CA GLU A 665 11.69 19.48 -29.82
C GLU A 665 10.47 19.13 -28.93
N GLY A 666 10.42 17.88 -28.46
CA GLY A 666 9.48 17.42 -27.46
C GLY A 666 8.01 17.33 -27.90
N LEU A 667 7.15 17.01 -26.95
CA LEU A 667 5.74 16.66 -27.15
C LEU A 667 4.93 17.77 -27.83
N ALA A 668 5.16 19.02 -27.42
CA ALA A 668 4.53 20.20 -28.03
C ALA A 668 5.01 20.47 -29.48
N THR A 669 6.00 19.74 -29.99
CA THR A 669 6.36 19.71 -31.41
C THR A 669 5.90 18.43 -32.10
N TRP A 670 5.95 17.27 -31.45
CA TRP A 670 5.50 16.01 -32.04
C TRP A 670 4.04 16.06 -32.49
N VAL A 671 3.12 16.61 -31.68
CA VAL A 671 1.69 16.73 -32.05
C VAL A 671 1.43 17.63 -33.27
N LYS A 672 2.40 18.46 -33.69
CA LYS A 672 2.30 19.27 -34.92
C LYS A 672 2.37 18.42 -36.19
N GLN A 673 2.83 17.16 -36.09
CA GLN A 673 2.70 16.17 -37.16
C GLN A 673 1.22 15.83 -37.45
N ASN A 674 0.33 16.06 -36.48
CA ASN A 674 -1.11 15.85 -36.56
C ASN A 674 -1.50 14.46 -37.13
N ARG A 675 -0.80 13.41 -36.70
CA ARG A 675 -1.01 12.03 -37.16
C ARG A 675 -2.41 11.56 -36.75
N SER A 676 -2.99 10.63 -37.53
CA SER A 676 -4.25 10.01 -37.13
C SER A 676 -4.05 9.09 -35.92
N LEU A 677 -5.01 9.18 -35.00
CA LEU A 677 -5.14 8.37 -33.79
C LEU A 677 -6.24 7.32 -33.90
N GLU A 678 -7.05 7.35 -34.96
CA GLU A 678 -8.07 6.34 -35.25
C GLU A 678 -7.38 5.02 -35.66
N GLU A 679 -7.70 3.94 -34.95
CA GLU A 679 -7.13 2.59 -35.15
C GLU A 679 -5.58 2.62 -35.24
N SER A 680 -4.97 3.10 -34.16
CA SER A 680 -3.55 3.34 -34.07
C SER A 680 -2.92 2.70 -32.83
N ASP A 681 -1.61 2.84 -32.72
CA ASP A 681 -0.82 2.54 -31.53
C ASP A 681 -0.64 3.87 -30.78
N VAL A 682 -1.24 4.01 -29.60
CA VAL A 682 -1.44 5.32 -28.93
C VAL A 682 -0.64 5.46 -27.65
N VAL A 683 0.01 6.61 -27.50
CA VAL A 683 0.70 7.01 -26.27
C VAL A 683 -0.07 8.19 -25.65
N LEU A 684 -0.59 7.98 -24.44
CA LEU A 684 -1.13 9.06 -23.61
C LEU A 684 0.03 9.74 -22.88
N TRP A 685 0.01 11.06 -22.86
CA TRP A 685 0.92 11.89 -22.08
C TRP A 685 0.07 12.72 -21.13
N TYR A 686 -0.06 12.23 -19.90
CA TYR A 686 -0.90 12.88 -18.89
C TYR A 686 -0.02 13.77 -18.00
N VAL A 687 -0.30 15.07 -18.05
CA VAL A 687 0.34 16.12 -17.28
C VAL A 687 -0.56 16.48 -16.11
N PHE A 688 -0.03 16.31 -14.90
CA PHE A 688 -0.75 16.63 -13.68
C PHE A 688 0.13 17.35 -12.67
N GLY A 689 -0.45 18.23 -11.87
CA GLY A 689 0.32 18.98 -10.89
C GLY A 689 -0.49 19.66 -9.80
N ILE A 690 0.21 20.03 -8.73
CA ILE A 690 -0.32 20.84 -7.62
C ILE A 690 0.15 22.30 -7.74
N ILE A 691 -0.60 23.20 -7.10
CA ILE A 691 -0.14 24.56 -6.76
C ILE A 691 0.20 24.55 -5.27
N HIS A 692 1.48 24.67 -4.94
CA HIS A 692 1.94 24.72 -3.56
C HIS A 692 2.03 26.19 -3.11
N VAL A 693 1.11 26.58 -2.22
CA VAL A 693 1.20 27.81 -1.43
C VAL A 693 1.69 27.41 -0.03
N PRO A 694 2.98 27.60 0.31
CA PRO A 694 3.55 27.05 1.54
C PRO A 694 2.93 27.62 2.80
N ARG A 695 2.89 26.82 3.87
CA ARG A 695 2.30 27.14 5.17
C ARG A 695 3.32 26.99 6.30
N LEU A 696 2.94 27.33 7.52
CA LEU A 696 3.76 27.09 8.72
C LEU A 696 3.78 25.61 9.11
N GLU A 697 2.77 24.85 8.70
CA GLU A 697 2.68 23.40 8.86
C GLU A 697 3.66 22.63 7.96
N ASP A 698 4.21 23.28 6.93
CA ASP A 698 5.17 22.71 5.97
C ASP A 698 6.64 22.91 6.42
N TRP A 699 6.83 23.38 7.66
CA TRP A 699 8.11 23.74 8.27
C TRP A 699 8.29 23.05 9.64
N PRO A 700 9.48 22.52 9.98
CA PRO A 700 10.74 22.51 9.21
C PRO A 700 10.82 21.46 8.08
N VAL A 701 9.95 20.45 8.10
CA VAL A 701 9.84 19.41 7.07
C VAL A 701 8.37 19.26 6.71
N MET A 702 8.08 19.29 5.42
CA MET A 702 6.74 19.25 4.85
C MET A 702 6.10 17.87 5.06
N PRO A 703 4.92 17.79 5.71
CA PRO A 703 4.11 16.57 5.72
C PRO A 703 3.71 16.14 4.31
N VAL A 704 3.52 14.84 4.08
CA VAL A 704 3.33 14.30 2.74
C VAL A 704 2.08 14.87 2.04
N GLU A 705 2.29 15.54 0.91
CA GLU A 705 1.24 15.93 -0.03
C GLU A 705 1.10 14.85 -1.13
N HIS A 706 -0.15 14.51 -1.49
CA HIS A 706 -0.45 13.40 -2.41
C HIS A 706 -1.13 13.90 -3.70
N ILE A 707 -0.63 13.49 -4.86
CA ILE A 707 -1.30 13.70 -6.16
C ILE A 707 -1.20 12.47 -7.04
N GLY A 708 -2.21 12.21 -7.89
CA GLY A 708 -2.25 11.02 -8.73
C GLY A 708 -3.38 10.99 -9.74
N PHE A 709 -3.53 9.84 -10.39
CA PHE A 709 -4.62 9.55 -11.33
C PHE A 709 -4.89 8.04 -11.38
N THR A 710 -5.95 7.62 -12.10
CA THR A 710 -6.34 6.20 -12.16
C THR A 710 -6.66 5.75 -13.59
N LEU A 711 -6.24 4.54 -13.95
CA LEU A 711 -6.71 3.80 -15.12
C LEU A 711 -7.72 2.73 -14.64
N MET A 712 -8.99 2.85 -15.04
CA MET A 712 -10.07 1.91 -14.68
C MET A 712 -10.52 1.06 -15.88
N PRO A 713 -10.88 -0.22 -15.69
CA PRO A 713 -11.45 -1.03 -16.76
C PRO A 713 -12.85 -0.52 -17.14
N HIS A 714 -13.03 -0.07 -18.39
CA HIS A 714 -14.32 0.41 -18.89
C HIS A 714 -14.89 -0.60 -19.89
N GLY A 715 -15.86 -1.41 -19.44
CA GLY A 715 -16.42 -2.49 -20.26
C GLY A 715 -15.38 -3.55 -20.68
N PHE A 716 -14.17 -3.55 -20.11
CA PHE A 716 -13.12 -4.50 -20.42
C PHE A 716 -13.51 -5.93 -20.00
N PHE A 717 -14.03 -6.09 -18.78
CA PHE A 717 -14.51 -7.38 -18.26
C PHE A 717 -16.01 -7.58 -18.53
N ASN A 718 -16.46 -8.84 -18.56
CA ASN A 718 -17.87 -9.19 -18.75
C ASN A 718 -18.72 -9.02 -17.47
N CYS A 719 -18.08 -8.93 -16.31
CA CYS A 719 -18.65 -8.65 -14.99
C CYS A 719 -17.56 -7.97 -14.13
N SER A 720 -17.84 -7.68 -12.86
CA SER A 720 -16.78 -7.26 -11.93
C SER A 720 -15.74 -8.39 -11.80
N PRO A 721 -14.43 -8.15 -12.05
CA PRO A 721 -13.41 -9.19 -11.98
C PRO A 721 -12.98 -9.51 -10.53
N ALA A 722 -13.60 -8.86 -9.54
CA ALA A 722 -13.39 -9.00 -8.11
C ALA A 722 -14.37 -9.96 -7.41
N VAL A 723 -15.30 -10.60 -8.14
CA VAL A 723 -16.32 -11.48 -7.54
C VAL A 723 -15.79 -12.86 -7.14
N ASP A 724 -14.69 -13.32 -7.75
CA ASP A 724 -14.01 -14.58 -7.44
C ASP A 724 -12.86 -14.43 -6.43
N VAL A 725 -12.65 -13.22 -5.89
CA VAL A 725 -11.90 -13.06 -4.64
C VAL A 725 -12.68 -13.80 -3.54
N PRO A 726 -12.04 -14.68 -2.74
CA PRO A 726 -12.74 -15.45 -1.72
C PRO A 726 -13.18 -14.56 -0.52
N PRO A 727 -14.22 -14.96 0.23
CA PRO A 727 -14.53 -14.32 1.50
C PRO A 727 -13.35 -14.44 2.48
N ASN A 728 -13.28 -13.53 3.44
CA ASN A 728 -12.36 -13.70 4.57
C ASN A 728 -12.84 -14.89 5.42
N PRO A 729 -12.01 -15.92 5.72
CA PRO A 729 -12.44 -17.08 6.52
C PRO A 729 -13.04 -16.73 7.88
N ALA A 730 -12.71 -15.57 8.45
CA ALA A 730 -13.36 -15.06 9.67
C ALA A 730 -14.89 -14.90 9.53
N CYS A 731 -15.41 -14.71 8.31
CA CYS A 731 -16.84 -14.57 8.02
C CYS A 731 -17.57 -15.92 7.79
N GLU A 732 -16.86 -17.04 7.67
CA GLU A 732 -17.48 -18.39 7.53
C GLU A 732 -17.81 -19.05 8.87
N LEU A 733 -17.49 -18.39 9.98
CA LEU A 733 -17.73 -18.92 11.33
C LEU A 733 -19.18 -18.66 11.79
N ASP A 734 -19.76 -17.51 11.44
CA ASP A 734 -21.10 -17.11 11.89
C ASP A 734 -22.25 -17.83 11.15
N THR A 735 -22.00 -18.41 9.97
CA THR A 735 -23.04 -19.10 9.17
C THR A 735 -23.25 -20.56 9.56
N LYS A 736 -22.33 -21.18 10.30
CA LYS A 736 -22.41 -22.62 10.65
C LYS A 736 -23.25 -22.91 11.90
N ASP A 737 -23.59 -21.89 12.68
CA ASP A 737 -24.50 -22.01 13.84
C ASP A 737 -25.99 -21.78 13.48
N SER A 738 -26.31 -21.44 12.22
CA SER A 738 -27.69 -21.09 11.78
C SER A 738 -28.36 -22.05 10.79
N GLU A 739 -27.62 -22.88 10.04
CA GLU A 739 -28.20 -23.84 9.08
C GLU A 739 -28.26 -25.30 9.60
N VAL A 740 -29.29 -25.62 10.38
CA VAL A 740 -29.74 -27.01 10.58
C VAL A 740 -31.27 -27.12 10.47
N LYS A 741 -31.77 -27.37 9.26
CA LYS A 741 -33.06 -28.04 8.99
C LYS A 741 -33.14 -28.60 7.57
N GLU A 742 -33.90 -29.66 7.42
CA GLU A 742 -33.76 -30.66 6.34
C GLU A 742 -34.34 -30.23 4.98
N VAL A 743 -33.67 -30.64 3.90
CA VAL A 743 -34.32 -31.11 2.66
C VAL A 743 -33.60 -32.37 2.19
N VAL A 744 -34.34 -33.43 1.82
CA VAL A 744 -33.78 -34.74 1.45
C VAL A 744 -33.93 -34.99 -0.06
N ALA A 745 -32.81 -35.32 -0.71
CA ALA A 745 -32.77 -35.89 -2.07
C ALA A 745 -31.57 -36.89 -2.19
N PRO A 746 -31.62 -37.90 -3.10
CA PRO A 746 -30.87 -39.14 -2.90
C PRO A 746 -29.46 -39.20 -3.52
N LYS A 747 -28.63 -40.09 -2.96
CA LYS A 747 -27.29 -40.48 -3.44
C LYS A 747 -27.34 -41.43 -4.65
N PRO A 748 -26.32 -41.42 -5.52
CA PRO A 748 -25.76 -42.61 -6.16
C PRO A 748 -24.59 -43.22 -5.35
N LEU A 749 -24.19 -44.45 -5.68
CA LEU A 749 -23.28 -45.29 -4.87
C LEU A 749 -21.80 -44.88 -4.95
N GLN A 750 -21.05 -45.25 -3.91
CA GLN A 750 -19.59 -45.34 -3.90
C GLN A 750 -19.17 -46.66 -3.23
N SER A 751 -18.12 -47.29 -3.76
CA SER A 751 -17.41 -48.47 -3.21
C SER A 751 -15.92 -48.27 -3.50
N ASP A 752 -15.03 -48.20 -2.50
CA ASP A 752 -14.47 -49.30 -1.69
C ASP A 752 -13.44 -50.15 -2.46
N ILE A 753 -12.28 -50.57 -1.93
CA ILE A 753 -11.58 -50.37 -0.64
C ILE A 753 -10.05 -50.47 -0.90
N ILE A 754 -9.19 -49.83 -0.08
CA ILE A 754 -7.86 -50.33 0.42
C ILE A 754 -7.07 -49.19 1.10
N VAL A 755 -6.40 -49.49 2.22
CA VAL A 755 -5.31 -48.68 2.83
C VAL A 755 -4.26 -49.64 3.44
N ALA A 756 -2.96 -49.40 3.17
CA ALA A 756 -1.78 -49.86 3.93
C ALA A 756 -0.54 -49.11 3.36
N GLN A 757 0.47 -48.57 4.08
CA GLN A 757 0.98 -48.62 5.47
C GLN A 757 2.18 -49.56 5.73
N PHE A 758 3.39 -49.01 5.56
CA PHE A 758 4.68 -49.32 6.23
C PHE A 758 5.51 -48.01 6.22
N SER A 759 6.27 -47.50 7.21
CA SER A 759 6.70 -47.91 8.58
C SER A 759 8.14 -48.46 8.71
N PHE A 760 9.02 -47.65 9.34
CA PHE A 760 10.35 -47.97 9.94
C PHE A 760 11.45 -48.39 8.93
N GLU A 761 12.76 -48.10 9.09
CA GLU A 761 13.57 -47.38 10.10
C GLU A 761 14.81 -46.77 9.35
N LEU A 762 15.85 -46.12 9.90
CA LEU A 762 16.38 -45.85 11.26
C LEU A 762 17.24 -44.55 11.21
N GLU A 763 17.47 -43.85 12.32
CA GLU A 763 18.45 -42.74 12.42
C GLU A 763 19.88 -43.22 12.69
N SER A 764 20.90 -42.59 12.08
CA SER A 764 22.27 -42.46 12.62
C SER A 764 23.13 -41.51 11.78
N PHE A 765 24.17 -40.92 12.40
CA PHE A 765 25.20 -40.05 11.80
C PHE A 765 24.72 -38.73 11.13
N LEU A 766 24.51 -37.69 11.95
CA LEU A 766 25.24 -36.40 11.76
C LEU A 766 25.24 -35.40 12.95
N VAL A 767 25.05 -35.87 14.19
CA VAL A 767 25.30 -35.03 15.38
C VAL A 767 26.80 -35.02 15.70
N TRP A 768 27.60 -34.14 15.06
CA TRP A 768 28.96 -33.81 15.53
C TRP A 768 29.55 -32.46 15.04
N PHE A 769 28.84 -31.64 14.26
CA PHE A 769 29.33 -30.30 13.86
C PHE A 769 28.22 -29.24 13.87
N VAL A 770 28.51 -28.09 14.51
CA VAL A 770 27.63 -26.91 14.71
C VAL A 770 26.39 -27.20 15.58
N GLY A 771 26.03 -26.39 16.58
CA GLY A 771 26.70 -25.20 17.14
C GLY A 771 25.87 -24.61 18.29
N TRP A 772 26.48 -23.75 19.13
CA TRP A 772 25.78 -23.11 20.25
C TRP A 772 24.76 -22.06 19.77
N ARG A 773 23.46 -22.43 19.71
CA ARG A 773 22.27 -21.62 20.10
C ARG A 773 20.96 -22.35 19.80
N LEU A 774 20.69 -23.44 20.52
CA LEU A 774 19.37 -24.08 20.59
C LEU A 774 19.06 -24.42 22.05
N LYS A 775 18.40 -23.50 22.77
CA LYS A 775 17.93 -23.76 24.14
C LYS A 775 16.57 -23.12 24.51
N ASP A 776 15.94 -22.43 23.56
CA ASP A 776 14.66 -21.71 23.74
C ASP A 776 13.55 -22.23 22.79
N ILE A 777 13.65 -23.48 22.33
CA ILE A 777 12.68 -24.12 21.43
C ILE A 777 12.29 -25.49 22.00
N PHE A 778 10.97 -25.75 22.10
CA PHE A 778 10.32 -26.95 22.67
C PHE A 778 10.33 -27.14 24.20
N GLU A 779 9.98 -26.10 24.95
CA GLU A 779 9.24 -26.29 26.21
C GLU A 779 7.80 -26.76 25.91
N GLN A 780 7.49 -28.03 26.16
CA GLN A 780 6.15 -28.61 26.04
C GLN A 780 5.19 -28.11 27.15
N MET A 781 3.90 -28.40 27.04
CA MET A 781 2.93 -28.11 28.10
C MET A 781 3.07 -29.10 29.26
N GLU A 782 3.45 -28.60 30.43
CA GLU A 782 3.55 -29.42 31.64
C GLU A 782 2.19 -29.69 32.30
N LYS A 783 2.16 -30.80 33.04
CA LYS A 783 1.06 -31.21 33.93
C LYS A 783 1.15 -30.40 35.23
N ALA A 784 0.19 -29.50 35.46
CA ALA A 784 0.18 -28.67 36.67
C ALA A 784 -0.71 -29.22 37.79
N PHE A 785 -1.74 -30.01 37.45
CA PHE A 785 -2.74 -30.44 38.44
C PHE A 785 -3.42 -31.75 38.06
N ARG A 786 -3.76 -32.58 39.05
CA ARG A 786 -4.60 -33.78 38.91
C ARG A 786 -5.59 -33.82 40.07
N TRP A 787 -6.86 -34.03 39.78
CA TRP A 787 -7.95 -34.09 40.75
C TRP A 787 -8.70 -35.42 40.61
N GLU A 788 -8.84 -36.15 41.72
CA GLU A 788 -9.72 -37.29 41.85
C GLU A 788 -11.01 -36.86 42.57
N ILE A 789 -12.16 -37.14 41.96
CA ILE A 789 -13.49 -36.77 42.45
C ILE A 789 -14.23 -38.04 42.83
N ASN A 790 -14.45 -38.23 44.13
CA ASN A 790 -15.23 -39.35 44.67
C ASN A 790 -16.73 -39.08 44.55
N ASN A 791 -17.54 -40.16 44.48
CA ASN A 791 -19.00 -40.13 44.36
C ASN A 791 -19.53 -39.26 43.21
N PHE A 792 -18.83 -39.27 42.06
CA PHE A 792 -19.05 -38.32 40.97
C PHE A 792 -20.52 -38.29 40.49
N SER A 793 -21.15 -39.46 40.31
CA SER A 793 -22.51 -39.60 39.77
C SER A 793 -23.61 -39.09 40.71
N GLU A 794 -23.31 -38.91 42.00
CA GLU A 794 -24.26 -38.37 42.99
C GLU A 794 -24.30 -36.84 42.92
N ASN A 795 -23.24 -36.20 42.43
CA ASN A 795 -23.06 -34.77 42.47
C ASN A 795 -23.72 -34.07 41.27
N LYS A 796 -24.77 -33.29 41.53
CA LYS A 796 -25.59 -32.62 40.49
C LYS A 796 -25.29 -31.13 40.34
N SER A 797 -24.43 -30.57 41.18
CA SER A 797 -24.03 -29.16 41.20
C SER A 797 -22.61 -28.96 40.63
N VAL A 798 -22.24 -27.71 40.38
CA VAL A 798 -20.86 -27.37 39.98
C VAL A 798 -19.88 -27.67 41.12
N MET A 799 -18.90 -28.54 40.84
CA MET A 799 -17.80 -28.83 41.75
C MET A 799 -16.60 -27.93 41.41
N LYS A 800 -15.81 -27.58 42.44
CA LYS A 800 -14.58 -26.78 42.30
C LYS A 800 -13.42 -27.50 42.96
N SER A 801 -12.28 -27.53 42.30
CA SER A 801 -11.06 -28.11 42.85
C SER A 801 -10.44 -27.21 43.93
N ASP A 802 -9.47 -27.78 44.64
CA ASP A 802 -8.44 -27.00 45.31
C ASP A 802 -7.67 -26.11 44.32
N ARG A 803 -6.95 -25.13 44.87
CA ARG A 803 -6.16 -24.17 44.09
C ARG A 803 -4.81 -24.79 43.72
N PHE A 804 -4.30 -24.43 42.55
CA PHE A 804 -2.97 -24.83 42.10
C PHE A 804 -2.25 -23.68 41.40
N SER A 805 -0.95 -23.56 41.67
CA SER A 805 -0.09 -22.55 41.08
C SER A 805 0.49 -23.04 39.76
N SER A 806 0.42 -22.24 38.69
CA SER A 806 1.22 -22.45 37.48
C SER A 806 1.48 -21.14 36.75
N GLY A 807 2.71 -20.98 36.23
CA GLY A 807 3.15 -19.80 35.50
C GLY A 807 3.01 -18.48 36.27
N GLY A 808 3.28 -18.51 37.58
CA GLY A 808 3.15 -17.36 38.47
C GLY A 808 1.70 -16.90 38.70
N CYS A 809 0.72 -17.79 38.55
CA CYS A 809 -0.71 -17.51 38.76
C CYS A 809 -1.41 -18.63 39.51
N GLU A 810 -2.45 -18.28 40.26
CA GLU A 810 -3.30 -19.19 41.03
C GLU A 810 -4.55 -19.56 40.24
N TRP A 811 -4.76 -20.86 40.04
CA TRP A 811 -5.83 -21.43 39.23
C TRP A 811 -6.71 -22.40 40.02
N TYR A 812 -7.92 -22.66 39.54
CA TYR A 812 -8.75 -23.77 39.99
C TYR A 812 -9.63 -24.31 38.84
N LEU A 813 -10.05 -25.57 38.93
CA LEU A 813 -10.90 -26.24 37.95
C LEU A 813 -12.36 -26.22 38.42
N CYS A 814 -13.27 -25.75 37.56
CA CYS A 814 -14.72 -25.96 37.71
C CYS A 814 -15.15 -27.17 36.87
N VAL A 815 -15.84 -28.13 37.50
CA VAL A 815 -16.42 -29.31 36.86
C VAL A 815 -17.93 -29.20 36.91
N TYR A 816 -18.60 -29.44 35.79
CA TYR A 816 -20.05 -29.42 35.67
C TYR A 816 -20.55 -30.82 35.24
N PRO A 817 -21.01 -31.68 36.17
CA PRO A 817 -21.41 -33.06 35.89
C PRO A 817 -22.66 -33.21 35.01
N LYS A 818 -23.38 -32.11 34.78
CA LYS A 818 -24.55 -32.01 33.91
C LYS A 818 -24.45 -30.83 32.94
N GLY A 819 -23.23 -30.48 32.55
CA GLY A 819 -22.96 -29.36 31.67
C GLY A 819 -23.11 -27.97 32.32
N LYS A 820 -22.64 -26.95 31.60
CA LYS A 820 -22.79 -25.53 31.96
C LYS A 820 -23.70 -24.75 30.99
N ILE A 821 -23.75 -25.20 29.74
CA ILE A 821 -24.40 -24.55 28.59
C ILE A 821 -25.15 -25.59 27.73
N VAL A 822 -24.85 -26.88 27.92
CA VAL A 822 -25.33 -28.01 27.12
C VAL A 822 -25.46 -29.20 28.07
N ASP A 823 -26.69 -29.55 28.44
CA ASP A 823 -26.95 -30.25 29.70
C ASP A 823 -26.80 -31.79 29.63
N ASP A 824 -26.36 -32.29 28.47
CA ASP A 824 -26.11 -33.70 28.14
C ASP A 824 -24.61 -34.05 28.06
N HIS A 825 -23.71 -33.11 28.33
CA HIS A 825 -22.25 -33.29 28.29
C HIS A 825 -21.55 -32.88 29.60
N LEU A 826 -20.42 -33.53 29.89
CA LEU A 826 -19.45 -33.04 30.88
C LEU A 826 -18.81 -31.73 30.38
N SER A 827 -18.87 -30.66 31.19
CA SER A 827 -18.10 -29.43 30.95
C SER A 827 -16.99 -29.22 31.97
N LEU A 828 -15.84 -28.73 31.52
CA LEU A 828 -14.69 -28.34 32.36
C LEU A 828 -14.22 -26.92 32.04
N PHE A 829 -13.94 -26.13 33.08
CA PHE A 829 -13.47 -24.74 32.95
C PHE A 829 -12.32 -24.44 33.91
N LEU A 830 -11.21 -23.96 33.37
CA LEU A 830 -10.08 -23.41 34.11
C LEU A 830 -10.42 -21.97 34.53
N ASN A 831 -10.26 -21.65 35.81
CA ASN A 831 -10.63 -20.37 36.41
C ASN A 831 -9.43 -19.74 37.14
N VAL A 832 -9.31 -18.41 37.09
CA VAL A 832 -8.34 -17.65 37.89
C VAL A 832 -8.89 -17.43 39.30
N VAL A 833 -8.07 -17.69 40.32
CA VAL A 833 -8.40 -17.46 41.73
C VAL A 833 -8.55 -15.96 42.02
N ASN A 834 -9.49 -15.60 42.91
CA ASN A 834 -9.71 -14.22 43.37
C ASN A 834 -10.01 -13.18 42.26
N PHE A 835 -10.51 -13.59 41.08
CA PHE A 835 -10.69 -12.69 39.93
C PHE A 835 -11.43 -11.37 40.22
N ARG A 836 -12.40 -11.38 41.15
CA ARG A 836 -13.15 -10.18 41.61
C ARG A 836 -12.31 -9.15 42.40
N LYS A 837 -11.03 -9.43 42.65
CA LYS A 837 -10.05 -8.53 43.28
C LYS A 837 -8.89 -8.15 42.34
N LEU A 838 -8.91 -8.60 41.09
CA LEU A 838 -7.90 -8.22 40.11
C LEU A 838 -8.16 -6.79 39.64
N LEU A 839 -7.12 -5.96 39.65
CA LEU A 839 -7.20 -4.58 39.15
C LEU A 839 -7.40 -4.59 37.62
N PRO A 840 -8.21 -3.66 37.07
CA PRO A 840 -8.32 -3.46 35.62
C PRO A 840 -6.93 -3.34 34.98
N GLY A 841 -6.70 -4.16 33.94
CA GLY A 841 -5.39 -4.29 33.28
C GLY A 841 -4.65 -5.60 33.58
N TRP A 842 -4.97 -6.34 34.65
CA TRP A 842 -4.38 -7.66 34.88
C TRP A 842 -4.71 -8.62 33.72
N LYS A 843 -3.68 -9.13 33.05
CA LYS A 843 -3.80 -9.99 31.86
C LYS A 843 -2.76 -11.11 31.86
N ARG A 844 -3.15 -12.33 31.49
CA ARG A 844 -2.27 -13.51 31.37
C ARG A 844 -2.65 -14.33 30.14
N GLN A 845 -1.72 -14.57 29.23
CA GLN A 845 -1.94 -15.53 28.14
C GLN A 845 -1.57 -16.93 28.64
N ALA A 846 -2.48 -17.89 28.54
CA ALA A 846 -2.23 -19.28 28.93
C ALA A 846 -2.82 -20.27 27.92
N SER A 847 -2.00 -21.25 27.54
CA SER A 847 -2.40 -22.47 26.84
C SER A 847 -2.77 -23.54 27.84
N PHE A 848 -3.93 -24.19 27.67
CA PHE A 848 -4.37 -25.28 28.55
C PHE A 848 -5.11 -26.40 27.80
N SER A 849 -5.08 -27.60 28.37
CA SER A 849 -5.87 -28.77 27.94
C SER A 849 -6.25 -29.63 29.16
N PHE A 850 -7.32 -30.41 29.01
CA PHE A 850 -7.82 -31.32 30.04
C PHE A 850 -7.70 -32.77 29.58
N VAL A 851 -7.41 -33.66 30.52
CA VAL A 851 -7.31 -35.11 30.29
C VAL A 851 -8.19 -35.84 31.30
N VAL A 852 -8.98 -36.80 30.85
CA VAL A 852 -9.77 -37.70 31.70
C VAL A 852 -9.04 -39.03 31.81
N LEU A 853 -8.84 -39.49 33.04
CA LEU A 853 -8.08 -40.68 33.39
C LEU A 853 -8.95 -41.69 34.16
N ASN A 854 -8.67 -42.99 34.01
CA ASN A 854 -9.18 -44.02 34.90
C ASN A 854 -8.31 -44.14 36.18
N GLN A 855 -8.62 -45.08 37.10
CA GLN A 855 -7.85 -45.26 38.34
C GLN A 855 -6.41 -45.71 38.08
N SER A 856 -6.15 -46.54 37.06
CA SER A 856 -4.79 -46.92 36.69
C SER A 856 -4.00 -45.80 35.98
N GLY A 857 -4.59 -44.61 35.81
CA GLY A 857 -3.93 -43.45 35.22
C GLY A 857 -3.83 -43.47 33.69
N LYS A 858 -4.55 -44.37 33.03
CA LYS A 858 -4.63 -44.44 31.57
C LYS A 858 -5.49 -43.28 31.05
N GLU A 859 -5.02 -42.63 30.00
CA GLU A 859 -5.78 -41.62 29.25
C GLU A 859 -7.00 -42.25 28.54
N LEU A 860 -8.19 -41.71 28.85
CA LEU A 860 -9.46 -42.10 28.24
C LEU A 860 -9.94 -41.06 27.22
N HIS A 861 -9.67 -39.78 27.49
CA HIS A 861 -10.01 -38.65 26.62
C HIS A 861 -9.10 -37.46 26.91
N ARG A 862 -8.72 -36.71 25.88
CA ARG A 862 -7.96 -35.46 25.98
C ARG A 862 -8.59 -34.38 25.10
N THR A 863 -8.75 -33.17 25.63
CA THR A 863 -9.16 -32.02 24.83
C THR A 863 -8.00 -31.52 23.98
N VAL A 864 -8.32 -30.94 22.82
CA VAL A 864 -7.38 -30.08 22.08
C VAL A 864 -6.82 -28.98 23.01
N GLU A 865 -5.66 -28.40 22.68
CA GLU A 865 -5.15 -27.21 23.36
C GLU A 865 -6.04 -25.97 23.09
N LYS A 866 -6.23 -25.14 24.10
CA LYS A 866 -6.73 -23.76 23.96
C LYS A 866 -5.73 -22.77 24.55
N SER A 867 -5.15 -21.92 23.69
CA SER A 867 -4.51 -20.68 24.14
C SER A 867 -5.57 -19.58 24.30
N ARG A 868 -5.64 -18.97 25.48
CA ARG A 868 -6.60 -17.90 25.81
C ARG A 868 -5.97 -16.84 26.69
N LEU A 869 -6.47 -15.61 26.53
CA LEU A 869 -6.15 -14.49 27.40
C LEU A 869 -7.13 -14.49 28.59
N PHE A 870 -6.59 -14.63 29.80
CA PHE A 870 -7.33 -14.46 31.04
C PHE A 870 -7.16 -13.03 31.54
N CYS A 871 -8.26 -12.42 31.97
CA CYS A 871 -8.32 -11.06 32.52
C CYS A 871 -9.43 -10.95 33.57
N ALA A 872 -9.60 -9.78 34.21
CA ALA A 872 -10.65 -9.58 35.21
C ALA A 872 -12.06 -9.77 34.62
N GLU A 873 -12.23 -9.40 33.36
CA GLU A 873 -13.49 -9.46 32.60
C GLU A 873 -13.76 -10.87 32.03
N ALA A 874 -12.69 -11.62 31.70
CA ALA A 874 -12.75 -13.00 31.21
C ALA A 874 -11.85 -13.95 32.04
N PRO A 875 -12.24 -14.29 33.28
CA PRO A 875 -11.41 -15.04 34.23
C PRO A 875 -11.54 -16.56 34.13
N SER A 876 -12.34 -17.08 33.20
CA SER A 876 -12.73 -18.50 33.11
C SER A 876 -12.87 -18.95 31.66
N TRP A 877 -12.01 -19.87 31.21
CA TRP A 877 -12.06 -20.48 29.87
C TRP A 877 -12.14 -22.01 29.96
N GLY A 878 -12.75 -22.66 28.97
CA GLY A 878 -13.01 -24.10 29.05
C GLY A 878 -13.71 -24.69 27.85
N TYR A 879 -14.36 -25.83 28.08
CA TYR A 879 -15.14 -26.60 27.10
C TYR A 879 -16.51 -26.92 27.69
N SER A 880 -17.58 -26.55 26.97
CA SER A 880 -18.97 -26.89 27.30
C SER A 880 -19.32 -28.34 26.95
N LYS A 881 -18.80 -28.86 25.83
CA LYS A 881 -18.91 -30.26 25.42
C LYS A 881 -17.51 -30.90 25.45
N ILE A 882 -17.31 -31.92 26.28
CA ILE A 882 -16.07 -32.73 26.32
C ILE A 882 -16.41 -34.20 26.07
N LEU A 883 -17.26 -34.76 26.92
CA LEU A 883 -17.74 -36.14 26.80
C LEU A 883 -19.27 -36.14 26.99
N PRO A 884 -20.05 -36.82 26.14
CA PRO A 884 -21.47 -37.07 26.41
C PRO A 884 -21.63 -37.81 27.74
N LEU A 885 -22.66 -37.48 28.51
CA LEU A 885 -22.88 -38.11 29.82
C LEU A 885 -23.26 -39.60 29.71
N THR A 886 -23.89 -39.99 28.60
CA THR A 886 -24.11 -41.40 28.21
C THR A 886 -22.78 -42.16 28.08
N LYS A 887 -21.76 -41.52 27.48
CA LYS A 887 -20.43 -42.09 27.31
C LYS A 887 -19.62 -42.10 28.62
N LEU A 888 -19.85 -41.12 29.50
CA LEU A 888 -19.26 -41.10 30.84
C LEU A 888 -19.81 -42.23 31.73
N GLN A 889 -20.94 -42.84 31.35
CA GLN A 889 -21.56 -44.00 32.02
C GLN A 889 -21.14 -45.34 31.38
N GLU A 890 -20.28 -45.35 30.37
CA GLU A 890 -19.66 -46.57 29.83
C GLU A 890 -18.60 -47.13 30.81
N ASP A 891 -18.50 -48.46 30.91
CA ASP A 891 -17.55 -49.13 31.81
C ASP A 891 -16.10 -48.67 31.57
N GLY A 892 -15.43 -48.25 32.65
CA GLY A 892 -14.06 -47.75 32.65
C GLY A 892 -13.90 -46.24 32.81
N PHE A 893 -14.94 -45.43 32.60
CA PHE A 893 -14.87 -43.96 32.84
C PHE A 893 -15.09 -43.57 34.30
N LEU A 894 -15.93 -44.32 35.04
CA LEU A 894 -16.31 -44.04 36.43
C LEU A 894 -16.11 -45.27 37.35
N GLU A 895 -14.95 -45.91 37.24
CA GLU A 895 -14.51 -47.00 38.14
C GLU A 895 -14.74 -46.59 39.61
N ASN A 896 -15.45 -47.42 40.39
CA ASN A 896 -15.86 -47.13 41.79
C ASN A 896 -16.56 -45.76 42.01
N ASN A 897 -17.31 -45.26 41.02
CA ASN A 897 -17.95 -43.93 41.05
C ASN A 897 -16.94 -42.76 41.22
N LYS A 898 -15.69 -42.94 40.77
CA LYS A 898 -14.64 -41.92 40.78
C LYS A 898 -14.38 -41.37 39.39
N LEU A 899 -14.24 -40.05 39.27
CA LEU A 899 -13.73 -39.40 38.05
C LEU A 899 -12.34 -38.81 38.34
N THR A 900 -11.35 -39.06 37.47
CA THR A 900 -10.04 -38.42 37.57
C THR A 900 -9.79 -37.50 36.39
N ILE A 901 -9.41 -36.25 36.67
CA ILE A 901 -9.11 -35.22 35.68
C ILE A 901 -7.71 -34.67 35.91
N GLU A 902 -6.99 -34.44 34.82
CA GLU A 902 -5.66 -33.81 34.80
C GLU A 902 -5.70 -32.53 33.96
N VAL A 903 -4.96 -31.52 34.39
CA VAL A 903 -4.87 -30.19 33.75
C VAL A 903 -3.43 -29.93 33.35
N ASN A 904 -3.21 -29.80 32.05
CA ASN A 904 -1.93 -29.36 31.50
C ASN A 904 -2.08 -27.89 31.13
N ILE A 905 -1.11 -27.05 31.53
CA ILE A 905 -1.17 -25.60 31.34
C ILE A 905 0.23 -25.00 31.18
N LYS A 906 0.36 -24.05 30.27
CA LYS A 906 1.54 -23.20 30.10
C LYS A 906 1.11 -21.73 30.01
N VAL A 907 1.57 -20.89 30.94
CA VAL A 907 1.39 -19.43 30.85
C VAL A 907 2.50 -18.87 29.97
N THR A 908 2.15 -18.25 28.85
CA THR A 908 3.10 -17.82 27.81
C THR A 908 3.39 -16.32 27.82
N LYS A 909 2.58 -15.50 28.52
CA LYS A 909 2.85 -14.07 28.70
C LYS A 909 2.28 -13.52 30.01
N VAL A 910 3.13 -12.86 30.77
CA VAL A 910 2.82 -12.12 32.01
C VAL A 910 2.79 -10.63 31.69
N ALA A 911 1.72 -9.93 32.05
CA ALA A 911 1.58 -8.47 31.91
C ALA A 911 1.44 -7.79 33.28
N HIS A 912 1.88 -6.53 33.38
CA HIS A 912 1.92 -5.77 34.63
C HIS A 912 0.55 -5.61 35.31
N GLU A 913 0.60 -5.35 36.62
CA GLU A 913 -0.54 -4.97 37.44
C GLU A 913 -0.93 -3.51 37.15
N GLY A 914 -2.22 -3.25 36.96
CA GLY A 914 -2.70 -2.06 36.26
C GLY A 914 -3.13 -0.87 37.12
N LYS A 915 -3.20 0.29 36.46
CA LYS A 915 -3.96 1.49 36.84
C LYS A 915 -4.62 2.06 35.58
N SER A 916 -5.86 2.54 35.67
CA SER A 916 -6.51 3.39 34.66
C SER A 916 -7.30 4.51 35.34
N THR A 917 -7.87 5.42 34.55
CA THR A 917 -8.51 6.66 35.04
C THR A 917 -10.03 6.66 34.84
N GLU A 918 -10.72 7.52 35.58
CA GLU A 918 -12.18 7.46 35.76
C GLU A 918 -13.01 7.94 34.55
N ASN A 919 -12.38 8.68 33.63
CA ASN A 919 -13.03 9.36 32.50
C ASN A 919 -12.92 8.60 31.16
N GLU A 920 -12.36 7.38 31.15
CA GLU A 920 -12.30 6.52 29.96
C GLU A 920 -13.71 6.05 29.56
N ILE A 921 -14.06 6.01 28.27
CA ILE A 921 -15.37 5.52 27.80
C ILE A 921 -15.30 4.01 27.57
N VAL A 922 -16.17 3.27 28.24
CA VAL A 922 -16.25 1.80 28.23
C VAL A 922 -17.57 1.36 27.59
N VAL A 923 -17.53 0.33 26.75
CA VAL A 923 -18.72 -0.25 26.12
C VAL A 923 -19.23 -1.42 26.95
N VAL A 924 -20.47 -1.34 27.44
CA VAL A 924 -21.09 -2.35 28.31
C VAL A 924 -22.51 -2.62 27.82
N HIS A 925 -22.87 -3.89 27.60
CA HIS A 925 -24.18 -4.33 27.06
C HIS A 925 -24.64 -3.59 25.79
N GLY A 926 -23.73 -3.04 24.99
CA GLY A 926 -24.01 -2.27 23.77
C GLY A 926 -24.12 -0.74 23.96
N PHE A 927 -24.00 -0.25 25.19
CA PHE A 927 -24.04 1.18 25.53
C PHE A 927 -22.63 1.71 25.80
N HIS A 928 -22.36 2.96 25.42
CA HIS A 928 -21.11 3.65 25.76
C HIS A 928 -21.32 4.49 27.03
N VAL A 929 -20.57 4.20 28.10
CA VAL A 929 -20.65 4.94 29.38
C VAL A 929 -19.25 5.26 29.90
N LEU A 930 -19.11 6.22 30.79
CA LEU A 930 -17.83 6.50 31.45
C LEU A 930 -17.45 5.33 32.38
N ASN A 931 -16.15 5.09 32.57
CA ASN A 931 -15.60 4.07 33.45
C ASN A 931 -16.17 4.18 34.88
N SER A 932 -16.28 5.41 35.40
CA SER A 932 -16.96 5.73 36.67
C SER A 932 -18.45 5.32 36.74
N GLN A 933 -19.14 5.21 35.61
CA GLN A 933 -20.55 4.81 35.52
C GLN A 933 -20.76 3.30 35.32
N VAL A 934 -19.73 2.55 34.89
CA VAL A 934 -19.81 1.11 34.57
C VAL A 934 -20.40 0.29 35.71
N VAL A 935 -19.95 0.55 36.95
CA VAL A 935 -20.41 -0.18 38.15
C VAL A 935 -21.90 0.09 38.43
N SER A 936 -22.34 1.34 38.28
CA SER A 936 -23.74 1.74 38.45
C SER A 936 -24.64 1.07 37.40
N MET A 937 -24.21 1.10 36.13
CA MET A 937 -24.97 0.49 35.04
C MET A 937 -25.03 -1.05 35.18
N HIS A 938 -23.92 -1.71 35.49
CA HIS A 938 -23.91 -3.16 35.70
C HIS A 938 -24.79 -3.60 36.88
N ASN A 939 -24.76 -2.86 38.00
CA ASN A 939 -25.66 -3.11 39.13
C ASN A 939 -27.14 -2.88 38.79
N MET A 940 -27.46 -1.95 37.89
CA MET A 940 -28.82 -1.75 37.38
C MET A 940 -29.28 -2.96 36.57
N PHE A 941 -28.49 -3.43 35.59
CA PHE A 941 -28.80 -4.63 34.80
C PHE A 941 -28.85 -5.93 35.64
N VAL A 942 -28.13 -6.02 36.76
CA VAL A 942 -28.22 -7.17 37.68
C VAL A 942 -29.51 -7.16 38.50
N LYS A 943 -30.09 -5.99 38.81
CA LYS A 943 -31.36 -5.86 39.54
C LYS A 943 -32.59 -5.87 38.62
N HIS A 944 -32.46 -5.29 37.44
CA HIS A 944 -33.52 -5.10 36.44
C HIS A 944 -33.00 -5.58 35.08
N PRO A 945 -32.88 -6.91 34.86
CA PRO A 945 -32.25 -7.47 33.66
C PRO A 945 -33.06 -7.23 32.38
N ASP A 946 -34.34 -6.88 32.52
CA ASP A 946 -35.28 -6.58 31.45
C ASP A 946 -35.35 -5.09 31.05
N VAL A 947 -34.65 -4.22 31.81
CA VAL A 947 -34.75 -2.74 31.74
C VAL A 947 -34.59 -2.14 30.34
N ALA A 948 -33.85 -2.80 29.45
CA ALA A 948 -33.44 -2.30 28.14
C ALA A 948 -33.74 -3.25 26.97
N VAL A 949 -34.65 -4.24 27.17
CA VAL A 949 -34.87 -5.32 26.19
C VAL A 949 -35.67 -4.88 24.95
N ASP A 950 -36.59 -3.91 25.09
CA ASP A 950 -37.55 -3.55 24.03
C ASP A 950 -37.22 -2.19 23.35
N ILE A 951 -35.95 -1.76 23.41
CA ILE A 951 -35.50 -0.44 22.90
C ILE A 951 -35.72 -0.33 21.38
N ARG A 952 -36.43 0.73 20.97
CA ARG A 952 -36.99 0.88 19.61
C ARG A 952 -36.01 1.41 18.55
N SER A 953 -34.82 1.89 18.93
CA SER A 953 -33.85 2.51 18.02
C SER A 953 -32.50 1.81 18.07
N ASP A 954 -31.96 1.41 16.92
CA ASP A 954 -30.62 0.80 16.80
C ASP A 954 -29.47 1.80 16.61
N ILE A 955 -29.75 3.10 16.60
CA ILE A 955 -28.71 4.13 16.46
C ILE A 955 -27.90 4.23 17.76
N ARG A 956 -26.60 3.92 17.69
CA ARG A 956 -25.68 3.80 18.83
C ARG A 956 -25.62 5.06 19.71
N GLU A 957 -25.57 6.22 19.06
CA GLU A 957 -25.51 7.54 19.70
C GLU A 957 -26.80 7.82 20.48
N VAL A 958 -27.95 7.39 19.94
CA VAL A 958 -29.28 7.52 20.57
C VAL A 958 -29.42 6.57 21.76
N LYS A 959 -29.01 5.29 21.62
CA LYS A 959 -28.93 4.35 22.76
C LYS A 959 -28.05 4.91 23.88
N THR A 960 -26.93 5.53 23.52
CA THR A 960 -25.98 6.15 24.45
C THR A 960 -26.58 7.37 25.16
N ALA A 961 -27.31 8.24 24.46
CA ALA A 961 -28.01 9.36 25.07
C ALA A 961 -29.04 8.89 26.12
N TYR A 962 -29.94 7.97 25.75
CA TYR A 962 -30.95 7.45 26.66
C TYR A 962 -30.37 6.73 27.88
N MET A 963 -29.29 5.95 27.74
CA MET A 963 -28.65 5.31 28.89
C MET A 963 -28.05 6.34 29.87
N ASN A 964 -27.50 7.45 29.38
CA ASN A 964 -27.00 8.52 30.24
C ASN A 964 -28.13 9.28 30.96
N ILE A 965 -29.27 9.51 30.29
CA ILE A 965 -30.48 10.08 30.92
C ILE A 965 -30.99 9.14 32.01
N LEU A 966 -31.13 7.84 31.72
CA LEU A 966 -31.56 6.83 32.70
C LEU A 966 -30.64 6.78 33.94
N LEU A 967 -29.31 6.82 33.75
CA LEU A 967 -28.36 6.86 34.86
C LEU A 967 -28.46 8.17 35.67
N GLY A 968 -28.72 9.30 35.01
CA GLY A 968 -28.98 10.60 35.68
C GLY A 968 -30.29 10.63 36.47
N LEU A 969 -31.36 10.06 35.92
CA LEU A 969 -32.66 9.90 36.57
C LEU A 969 -32.54 9.02 37.84
N VAL A 970 -31.83 7.89 37.75
CA VAL A 970 -31.54 7.02 38.90
C VAL A 970 -30.75 7.76 39.99
N GLN A 971 -29.78 8.61 39.61
CA GLN A 971 -29.03 9.43 40.58
C GLN A 971 -29.90 10.53 41.22
N THR A 972 -30.78 11.16 40.45
CA THR A 972 -31.70 12.20 40.95
C THR A 972 -32.73 11.61 41.92
N LEU A 973 -33.33 10.46 41.62
CA LEU A 973 -34.30 9.80 42.50
C LEU A 973 -33.66 9.04 43.68
N ALA A 974 -32.32 9.00 43.75
CA ALA A 974 -31.56 8.58 44.93
C ALA A 974 -31.25 9.74 45.91
N LYS A 975 -31.54 11.00 45.56
CA LYS A 975 -31.43 12.15 46.48
C LYS A 975 -32.51 12.06 47.58
N PRO A 976 -32.27 12.60 48.79
CA PRO A 976 -33.31 12.69 49.82
C PRO A 976 -34.56 13.45 49.33
N PRO A 977 -35.79 12.98 49.58
CA PRO A 977 -37.01 13.58 49.01
C PRO A 977 -37.18 15.08 49.28
N GLN A 978 -36.76 15.55 50.46
CA GLN A 978 -36.85 16.94 50.89
C GLN A 978 -35.77 17.85 50.27
N SER A 979 -34.79 17.28 49.55
CA SER A 979 -33.74 18.03 48.83
C SER A 979 -34.07 18.30 47.36
N LEU A 980 -35.13 17.68 46.83
CA LEU A 980 -35.58 17.84 45.44
C LEU A 980 -36.50 19.05 45.28
N SER A 981 -36.30 19.80 44.20
CA SER A 981 -37.22 20.85 43.75
C SER A 981 -38.43 20.28 43.00
N GLU A 982 -39.49 21.07 42.81
CA GLU A 982 -40.64 20.66 41.97
C GLU A 982 -40.24 20.57 40.49
N THR A 983 -39.29 21.41 40.06
CA THR A 983 -38.70 21.35 38.73
C THR A 983 -37.92 20.06 38.51
N GLU A 984 -37.10 19.61 39.47
CA GLU A 984 -36.42 18.30 39.36
C GLU A 984 -37.40 17.13 39.30
N LEU A 985 -38.49 17.16 40.08
CA LEU A 985 -39.51 16.11 40.01
C LEU A 985 -40.31 16.14 38.71
N SER A 986 -40.64 17.32 38.17
CA SER A 986 -41.32 17.44 36.87
C SER A 986 -40.40 17.05 35.71
N ASN A 987 -39.10 17.33 35.80
CA ASN A 987 -38.13 16.88 34.79
C ASN A 987 -37.97 15.36 34.86
N ALA A 988 -37.86 14.79 36.06
CA ALA A 988 -37.78 13.34 36.26
C ALA A 988 -39.00 12.58 35.71
N ASP A 989 -40.21 13.13 35.82
CA ASP A 989 -41.43 12.55 35.24
C ASP A 989 -41.42 12.59 33.70
N SER A 990 -40.89 13.67 33.12
CA SER A 990 -40.70 13.82 31.68
C SER A 990 -39.62 12.88 31.13
N GLU A 991 -38.46 12.80 31.79
CA GLU A 991 -37.36 11.88 31.44
C GLU A 991 -37.80 10.41 31.53
N LEU A 992 -38.54 10.06 32.60
CA LEU A 992 -39.12 8.73 32.78
C LEU A 992 -40.09 8.37 31.65
N SER A 993 -40.92 9.32 31.22
CA SER A 993 -41.87 9.14 30.12
C SER A 993 -41.15 8.95 28.78
N GLU A 994 -40.18 9.80 28.46
CA GLU A 994 -39.38 9.70 27.22
C GLU A 994 -38.63 8.38 27.12
N LEU A 995 -38.00 7.92 28.21
CA LEU A 995 -37.33 6.63 28.27
C LEU A 995 -38.30 5.44 28.12
N THR A 996 -39.51 5.55 28.67
CA THR A 996 -40.55 4.53 28.51
C THR A 996 -41.00 4.44 27.05
N ASP A 997 -41.21 5.58 26.37
CA ASP A 997 -41.51 5.63 24.94
C ASP A 997 -40.35 5.20 24.03
N ALA A 998 -39.09 5.34 24.49
CA ALA A 998 -37.93 4.77 23.82
C ALA A 998 -37.84 3.22 23.95
N GLY A 999 -38.59 2.61 24.86
CA GLY A 999 -38.70 1.15 25.05
C GLY A 999 -38.00 0.60 26.31
N PHE A 1000 -37.69 1.44 27.29
CA PHE A 1000 -37.15 0.98 28.58
C PHE A 1000 -38.26 0.55 29.56
N LYS A 1001 -37.99 -0.48 30.38
CA LYS A 1001 -38.92 -1.02 31.40
C LYS A 1001 -38.62 -0.43 32.77
N LEU A 1002 -39.32 0.67 33.11
CA LEU A 1002 -38.98 1.56 34.22
C LEU A 1002 -40.06 1.66 35.32
N ASP A 1003 -40.99 0.70 35.42
CA ASP A 1003 -42.08 0.71 36.42
C ASP A 1003 -41.58 0.88 37.87
N TRP A 1004 -40.40 0.33 38.17
CA TRP A 1004 -39.74 0.46 39.47
C TRP A 1004 -39.26 1.89 39.78
N LEU A 1005 -38.81 2.65 38.76
CA LEU A 1005 -38.51 4.08 38.89
C LEU A 1005 -39.79 4.90 38.99
N LYS A 1006 -40.85 4.53 38.28
CA LYS A 1006 -42.16 5.18 38.39
C LYS A 1006 -42.71 5.10 39.81
N SER A 1007 -42.75 3.89 40.39
CA SER A 1007 -43.13 3.71 41.80
C SER A 1007 -42.22 4.49 42.75
N LYS A 1008 -40.92 4.63 42.45
CA LYS A 1008 -39.98 5.42 43.26
C LYS A 1008 -40.22 6.93 43.15
N LEU A 1009 -40.50 7.45 41.96
CA LEU A 1009 -40.85 8.85 41.73
C LEU A 1009 -42.14 9.24 42.47
N GLU A 1010 -43.15 8.37 42.44
CA GLU A 1010 -44.40 8.53 43.21
C GLU A 1010 -44.14 8.53 44.73
N GLU A 1011 -43.35 7.57 45.24
CA GLU A 1011 -42.96 7.48 46.66
C GLU A 1011 -42.21 8.73 47.14
N VAL A 1012 -41.23 9.19 46.36
CA VAL A 1012 -40.43 10.39 46.64
C VAL A 1012 -41.30 11.65 46.60
N SER A 1013 -42.21 11.75 45.63
CA SER A 1013 -43.16 12.87 45.49
C SER A 1013 -44.19 12.94 46.63
N LEU A 1014 -44.54 11.80 47.24
CA LEU A 1014 -45.31 11.77 48.50
C LEU A 1014 -44.46 12.21 49.69
N LYS A 1015 -43.32 11.56 49.94
CA LYS A 1015 -42.44 11.80 51.11
C LYS A 1015 -41.90 13.23 51.18
N ARG A 1016 -41.78 13.92 50.04
CA ARG A 1016 -41.44 15.35 49.98
C ARG A 1016 -42.51 16.26 50.58
N LYS A 1017 -43.79 15.84 50.60
CA LYS A 1017 -44.93 16.63 51.10
C LYS A 1017 -45.20 16.44 52.59
N GLU A 1018 -44.46 15.57 53.27
CA GLU A 1018 -44.58 15.35 54.72
C GLU A 1018 -43.76 16.38 55.51
N PRO A 1019 -44.32 17.00 56.58
CA PRO A 1019 -43.63 18.04 57.35
C PRO A 1019 -42.46 17.47 58.17
N SER A 1020 -41.30 18.15 58.09
CA SER A 1020 -40.03 17.71 58.68
C SER A 1020 -39.99 17.79 60.21
N SER A 1021 -40.47 16.75 60.91
CA SER A 1021 -40.52 16.71 62.38
C SER A 1021 -39.90 15.46 63.04
N HIS A 1022 -39.64 14.36 62.31
CA HIS A 1022 -39.40 13.04 62.94
C HIS A 1022 -38.04 12.35 62.68
N LEU A 1023 -37.06 12.98 62.01
CA LEU A 1023 -35.73 12.38 61.73
C LEU A 1023 -34.56 12.97 62.56
N LYS A 1024 -34.85 13.53 63.74
CA LYS A 1024 -33.84 14.14 64.62
C LYS A 1024 -33.33 13.20 65.74
N VAL A 1025 -33.52 11.88 65.60
CA VAL A 1025 -33.39 10.91 66.70
C VAL A 1025 -32.31 9.83 66.47
N GLU A 1026 -31.91 9.56 65.22
CA GLU A 1026 -30.95 8.48 64.89
C GLU A 1026 -29.47 8.89 64.87
N LEU A 1027 -29.12 10.16 65.12
CA LEU A 1027 -27.72 10.61 65.06
C LEU A 1027 -26.94 10.42 66.38
N ASP A 1028 -27.63 10.24 67.50
CA ASP A 1028 -27.05 10.25 68.85
C ASP A 1028 -26.92 8.85 69.51
N LYS A 1029 -27.10 7.76 68.75
CA LYS A 1029 -27.03 6.37 69.26
C LYS A 1029 -26.25 5.40 68.38
N GLU A 1030 -24.93 5.60 68.29
CA GLU A 1030 -23.96 4.49 68.41
C GLU A 1030 -22.50 4.99 68.60
N LYS A 1031 -22.19 5.37 69.84
CA LYS A 1031 -20.82 5.47 70.38
C LYS A 1031 -20.80 4.87 71.78
N ILE A 1032 -20.48 3.58 71.87
CA ILE A 1032 -20.02 2.86 73.08
C ILE A 1032 -19.59 1.44 72.62
N GLU A 1033 -18.65 0.83 73.34
CA GLU A 1033 -17.92 -0.36 72.89
C GLU A 1033 -18.38 -1.68 73.53
N SER A 1034 -18.10 -2.77 72.80
CA SER A 1034 -17.67 -4.08 73.30
C SER A 1034 -18.69 -5.14 73.79
N ALA A 1035 -18.37 -6.37 73.39
CA ALA A 1035 -18.56 -7.65 74.08
C ALA A 1035 -19.94 -8.35 74.14
N THR A 1036 -19.84 -9.69 74.06
CA THR A 1036 -20.85 -10.74 74.33
C THR A 1036 -22.00 -10.96 73.33
N ALA A 1037 -22.29 -12.24 73.08
CA ALA A 1037 -23.48 -12.77 72.42
C ALA A 1037 -24.44 -13.32 73.52
N PRO A 1038 -25.76 -13.50 73.29
CA PRO A 1038 -26.27 -14.39 72.24
C PRO A 1038 -27.53 -13.89 71.46
N ALA A 1039 -27.98 -14.72 70.52
CA ALA A 1039 -29.26 -14.66 69.79
C ALA A 1039 -30.49 -14.88 70.73
N PRO A 1040 -31.77 -14.62 70.32
CA PRO A 1040 -32.29 -14.58 68.95
C PRO A 1040 -33.21 -13.39 68.58
N ALA A 1041 -33.71 -13.41 67.33
CA ALA A 1041 -34.36 -12.31 66.63
C ALA A 1041 -35.88 -12.14 66.86
N PRO A 1042 -36.43 -10.98 66.49
CA PRO A 1042 -37.62 -10.90 65.65
C PRO A 1042 -37.33 -10.33 64.24
N ARG A 1043 -38.33 -10.36 63.35
CA ARG A 1043 -38.20 -9.99 61.93
C ARG A 1043 -38.30 -8.48 61.69
N VAL A 1044 -37.58 -7.99 60.68
CA VAL A 1044 -37.62 -6.61 60.15
C VAL A 1044 -37.97 -6.64 58.65
N SER A 1045 -38.48 -5.54 58.09
CA SER A 1045 -39.03 -5.48 56.73
C SER A 1045 -37.96 -5.43 55.61
N PRO A 1046 -38.30 -5.73 54.34
CA PRO A 1046 -37.33 -5.72 53.24
C PRO A 1046 -36.71 -4.35 52.90
N PHE A 1047 -37.31 -3.24 53.34
CA PHE A 1047 -37.00 -1.91 52.81
C PHE A 1047 -35.90 -1.15 53.57
N GLU A 1048 -35.73 -1.39 54.88
CA GLU A 1048 -34.70 -0.71 55.70
C GLU A 1048 -33.26 -1.06 55.27
N CYS A 1049 -33.07 -2.20 54.61
CA CYS A 1049 -31.75 -2.66 54.16
C CYS A 1049 -31.15 -1.80 53.03
N ILE A 1050 -31.98 -1.01 52.31
CA ILE A 1050 -31.54 -0.21 51.16
C ILE A 1050 -30.88 1.10 51.60
N ASP A 1051 -31.51 1.88 52.47
CA ASP A 1051 -30.99 3.19 52.90
C ASP A 1051 -29.70 3.08 53.71
N VAL A 1052 -29.55 2.00 54.50
CA VAL A 1052 -28.31 1.67 55.23
C VAL A 1052 -27.15 1.37 54.28
N LEU A 1053 -27.42 0.72 53.13
CA LEU A 1053 -26.41 0.44 52.11
C LEU A 1053 -26.03 1.70 51.31
N ILE A 1054 -27.00 2.53 50.92
CA ILE A 1054 -26.72 3.76 50.15
C ILE A 1054 -25.91 4.77 50.97
N LYS A 1055 -26.25 4.98 52.26
CA LYS A 1055 -25.47 5.85 53.16
C LYS A 1055 -24.02 5.36 53.34
N LYS A 1056 -23.81 4.04 53.43
CA LYS A 1056 -22.45 3.46 53.49
C LYS A 1056 -21.70 3.53 52.16
N PHE A 1057 -22.40 3.57 51.02
CA PHE A 1057 -21.78 3.65 49.69
C PHE A 1057 -21.13 5.02 49.43
N PHE A 1058 -21.79 6.12 49.79
CA PHE A 1058 -21.26 7.47 49.54
C PHE A 1058 -20.18 7.92 50.52
N LEU A 1059 -20.27 7.53 51.81
CA LEU A 1059 -19.25 7.87 52.81
C LEU A 1059 -17.89 7.19 52.56
N ALA A 1060 -17.84 6.13 51.75
CA ALA A 1060 -16.61 5.40 51.42
C ALA A 1060 -15.83 6.01 50.23
N CYS A 1061 -16.40 6.95 49.48
CA CYS A 1061 -15.81 7.47 48.23
C CYS A 1061 -15.15 8.85 48.36
N PHE A 1062 -15.19 9.48 49.54
CA PHE A 1062 -14.66 10.84 49.77
C PHE A 1062 -13.87 10.96 51.09
N SER A 1063 -13.06 9.96 51.43
CA SER A 1063 -12.15 9.99 52.59
C SER A 1063 -10.73 9.52 52.22
N GLY A 1064 -9.77 10.44 52.24
CA GLY A 1064 -8.36 10.26 51.86
C GLY A 1064 -7.99 11.09 50.62
N GLN A 1065 -6.83 11.73 50.49
CA GLN A 1065 -5.59 11.72 51.30
C GLN A 1065 -4.99 10.33 51.57
#